data_AF-A0A1V5DFA5-F1
#
_entry.id   AF-A0A1V5DFA5-F1
#
_cell.length_a   1.000
_cell.length_b   1.000
_cell.length_c   1.000
_cell.angle_alpha   90.00
_cell.angle_beta   90.00
_cell.angle_gamma   90.00
#
_symmetry.space_group_name_H-M   'P 1'
#
loop_
_entity.id
_entity.type
_entity.pdbx_description
1 polymer ?
#
loop_
_entity_poly.entity_id
_entity_poly.type
_entity_poly.pdbx_seq_one_letter_code
_entity_poly.pdbx_strand_id
1 'polypeptide(L)'
;MSGELKQESLNSLQIKTMIEAPSQAVEELSLHSSLVDSGFITILEDRFREAQCCVAHSPMATIMLCGSLLEGLLLGLANKRPADFNRSSRSPKDENGKPKPFKDWSLAQFIDVAHGLGILRLDVKNFGHHLRNFRNYIHPYQQMKEDFHPDRYTAEMCLTAVKAAIHNLNSIAKPKPKELSDDWKNHSDATYLALAVLIGAWNEKSKSDIEAITQLLGIGYEAWLQKAREILHCPASPLSLKNGIWKVVNRAELWNLLGSRILDQNLETFKSLVVTILKEPDPVFELPAEERYAASIHGKVLKYSQVLRNGVAEGLAILGNQPDACINCTQGKAESTCILVIRDTLTAADGVIWGSLNSLLPTLAEAAPGEFLGEVEKALRLSPCPFDELFAQEGNGITGRNYITGLLWALEGLAWDEQYLVRVCIALGELASHDPGGQWANRPSNSLATILLPWFPQTMASVDKRRVAVQTLLKEWPDIAWKLIIQLLPGQHQTSFGSYKPNWRNIIPDDLDKGVTHQEYWQQASFYAELAVSAANYETTRLSQLIDHFDHLPEPAFDQLAEVLSSQTISELPEDQRLLLWDHLTKFTNKHRRFSDAKWALPDDLISRIENVSEKLTPTNPFNLYQHLFADHDFDLFKDNGDWEEQQRKLNARRETAITEIFQQNGVESVVRFAESVTSPGKVGHSLGVIADDVIDLTLLPHFLNAKDYKNKALVSGFVWRRYHIYGWEWCDNVDKSGWTPGQIGQFLACLPFTKEAWDRVSEWLKENENEYWSRTGANAYQADGDLAIAIEKLIEHARPHAAINCLDRMRHAKQPIDVDQCIRALLTALSSSEPTDAMDGYDIIELIKFLQSDPLVPQEDLFKVEWAYLPLLDRHRGAVPKLLESRLASDPEFFCEVIQLIYRSKKEDQPSREPTEESKAIATNAWRLLDEWETPPGTQEGGTFSEEHFNEWLQRVKTLCAESGHLEVALIHIGEVLIHAPSDPNGLWIHSAVATALNDRDAEDMRNGFRTGTFNSRGVHRVDPTGNPEKELAEQFRSKAEDVENAGFQRFAVTLRDLADGYDREAQRIVVEHQEENE
;
A
#
# COMPACT_ATOMS: atom_id res chain seq x y z
N MET A 1 8.91 53.88 59.19
CA MET A 1 7.66 53.22 58.78
C MET A 1 6.79 54.16 57.95
N SER A 2 7.09 54.30 56.65
CA SER A 2 6.18 54.79 55.59
C SER A 2 7.01 55.02 54.32
N GLY A 3 6.82 54.19 53.30
CA GLY A 3 7.63 54.23 52.08
C GLY A 3 7.54 52.91 51.31
N GLU A 4 8.28 51.90 51.73
CA GLU A 4 8.49 50.64 50.99
C GLU A 4 7.19 49.86 50.71
N LEU A 5 6.31 49.70 51.70
CA LEU A 5 5.01 49.01 51.54
C LEU A 5 4.08 49.61 50.46
N LYS A 6 4.26 50.89 50.09
CA LYS A 6 3.48 51.51 49.01
C LYS A 6 4.04 51.21 47.62
N GLN A 7 5.34 50.92 47.51
CA GLN A 7 5.99 50.59 46.25
C GLN A 7 5.70 49.13 45.84
N GLU A 8 5.74 48.20 46.81
CA GLU A 8 5.40 46.79 46.57
C GLU A 8 3.92 46.61 46.19
N SER A 9 3.00 47.35 46.83
CA SER A 9 1.56 47.31 46.52
C SER A 9 1.20 47.82 45.12
N LEU A 10 2.06 48.64 44.50
CA LEU A 10 1.89 49.10 43.13
C LEU A 10 2.51 48.13 42.11
N ASN A 11 3.62 47.47 42.46
CA ASN A 11 4.25 46.46 41.62
C ASN A 11 3.48 45.12 41.59
N SER A 12 2.70 44.80 42.63
CA SER A 12 1.80 43.63 42.63
C SER A 12 0.56 43.82 41.73
N LEU A 13 0.22 45.05 41.38
CA LEU A 13 -0.73 45.38 40.31
C LEU A 13 -0.02 45.41 38.96
N GLN A 14 0.49 44.24 38.52
CA GLN A 14 0.65 43.99 37.09
C GLN A 14 -0.73 43.91 36.43
N ILE A 15 -1.34 45.07 36.20
CA ILE A 15 -2.01 45.29 34.92
C ILE A 15 -0.88 45.10 33.91
N LYS A 16 -0.81 43.90 33.31
CA LYS A 16 -0.06 43.75 32.07
C LYS A 16 -0.64 44.79 31.13
N THR A 17 0.13 45.83 30.86
CA THR A 17 -0.04 46.60 29.64
C THR A 17 -0.15 45.55 28.55
N MET A 18 -1.27 45.51 27.81
CA MET A 18 -1.37 44.64 26.66
C MET A 18 -0.20 45.04 25.77
N ILE A 19 0.82 44.17 25.70
CA ILE A 19 1.80 44.25 24.63
C ILE A 19 0.95 44.20 23.37
N GLU A 20 1.00 45.26 22.57
CA GLU A 20 0.34 45.29 21.28
C GLU A 20 0.89 44.10 20.50
N ALA A 21 0.11 43.02 20.44
CA ALA A 21 0.38 41.94 19.52
C ALA A 21 0.42 42.56 18.12
N PRO A 22 1.44 42.25 17.29
CA PRO A 22 1.52 42.78 15.95
C PRO A 22 0.19 42.50 15.25
N SER A 23 -0.43 43.54 14.69
CA SER A 23 -1.84 43.48 14.31
C SER A 23 -2.10 42.29 13.39
N GLN A 24 -2.83 41.30 13.89
CA GLN A 24 -3.34 40.22 13.06
C GLN A 24 -4.12 40.82 11.89
N ALA A 25 -3.99 40.23 10.71
CA ALA A 25 -4.88 40.55 9.60
C ALA A 25 -6.30 40.08 9.97
N VAL A 26 -7.09 40.99 10.54
CA VAL A 26 -8.51 40.78 10.79
C VAL A 26 -9.19 40.63 9.44
N GLU A 27 -9.65 39.42 9.14
CA GLU A 27 -10.40 39.10 7.92
C GLU A 27 -11.73 39.87 7.94
N GLU A 28 -11.96 40.73 6.93
CA GLU A 28 -13.17 41.53 6.84
C GLU A 28 -14.39 40.67 6.49
N LEU A 29 -15.48 40.87 7.24
CA LEU A 29 -16.74 40.15 7.07
C LEU A 29 -17.51 40.68 5.86
N SER A 30 -17.36 40.05 4.68
CA SER A 30 -18.12 40.43 3.48
C SER A 30 -19.57 39.94 3.51
N LEU A 31 -20.48 40.76 4.05
CA LEU A 31 -21.93 40.56 4.00
C LEU A 31 -22.59 41.43 2.93
N HIS A 32 -23.38 40.83 2.04
CA HIS A 32 -24.19 41.60 1.10
C HIS A 32 -25.39 42.27 1.79
N SER A 33 -25.63 43.56 1.50
CA SER A 33 -26.80 44.35 1.96
C SER A 33 -28.17 43.86 1.47
N SER A 34 -28.17 42.85 0.58
CA SER A 34 -29.36 42.08 0.20
C SER A 34 -29.79 41.06 1.25
N LEU A 35 -28.90 40.67 2.18
CA LEU A 35 -29.14 39.66 3.21
C LEU A 35 -29.62 40.26 4.54
N VAL A 36 -29.03 41.38 4.96
CA VAL A 36 -29.32 42.07 6.23
C VAL A 36 -29.23 43.60 6.04
N ASP A 37 -29.86 44.39 6.92
CA ASP A 37 -29.85 45.85 6.83
C ASP A 37 -28.46 46.46 7.10
N SER A 38 -28.09 47.49 6.33
CA SER A 38 -26.73 48.04 6.31
C SER A 38 -26.25 48.58 7.66
N GLY A 39 -27.12 49.24 8.44
CA GLY A 39 -26.77 49.71 9.78
C GLY A 39 -26.59 48.60 10.82
N PHE A 40 -27.02 47.37 10.53
CA PHE A 40 -26.81 46.20 11.37
C PHE A 40 -25.60 45.37 10.91
N ILE A 41 -25.26 45.42 9.61
CA ILE A 41 -24.04 44.80 9.07
C ILE A 41 -22.79 45.29 9.82
N THR A 42 -22.63 46.60 10.05
CA THR A 42 -21.49 47.15 10.80
C THR A 42 -21.39 46.58 12.23
N ILE A 43 -22.53 46.34 12.89
CA ILE A 43 -22.56 45.73 14.24
C ILE A 43 -22.13 44.26 14.20
N LEU A 44 -22.42 43.54 13.10
CA LEU A 44 -21.98 42.16 12.90
C LEU A 44 -20.49 42.10 12.54
N GLU A 45 -20.01 43.03 11.70
CA GLU A 45 -18.60 43.19 11.32
C GLU A 45 -17.71 43.47 12.54
N ASP A 46 -18.10 44.43 13.39
CA ASP A 46 -17.38 44.76 14.62
C ASP A 46 -17.37 43.58 15.61
N ARG A 47 -18.47 42.84 15.75
CA ARG A 47 -18.54 41.64 16.61
C ARG A 47 -17.72 40.47 16.08
N PHE A 48 -17.60 40.32 14.76
CA PHE A 48 -16.74 39.31 14.15
C PHE A 48 -15.26 39.65 14.38
N ARG A 49 -14.88 40.91 14.20
CA ARG A 49 -13.56 41.45 14.55
C ARG A 49 -13.24 41.25 16.03
N GLU A 50 -14.18 41.54 16.92
CA GLU A 50 -14.04 41.31 18.38
C GLU A 50 -13.82 39.82 18.67
N ALA A 51 -14.60 38.92 18.05
CA ALA A 51 -14.45 37.48 18.19
C ALA A 51 -13.06 37.01 17.74
N GLN A 52 -12.59 37.46 16.57
CA GLN A 52 -11.26 37.14 16.03
C GLN A 52 -10.14 37.56 16.99
N CYS A 53 -10.20 38.78 17.54
CA CYS A 53 -9.21 39.27 18.50
C CYS A 53 -9.23 38.48 19.83
N CYS A 54 -10.38 37.92 20.24
CA CYS A 54 -10.49 37.14 21.48
C CYS A 54 -9.97 35.70 21.37
N VAL A 55 -9.89 35.11 20.16
CA VAL A 55 -9.57 33.69 19.93
C VAL A 55 -8.36 33.20 20.74
N ALA A 56 -7.27 33.96 20.71
CA ALA A 56 -5.97 33.52 21.24
C ALA A 56 -5.90 33.50 22.78
N HIS A 57 -6.75 34.25 23.48
CA HIS A 57 -6.60 34.54 24.92
C HIS A 57 -7.88 34.40 25.74
N SER A 58 -9.05 34.38 25.09
CA SER A 58 -10.36 34.26 25.74
C SER A 58 -11.30 33.34 24.95
N PRO A 59 -11.07 32.00 24.96
CA PRO A 59 -11.90 31.05 24.22
C PRO A 59 -13.40 31.15 24.54
N MET A 60 -13.75 31.19 25.82
CA MET A 60 -15.15 31.31 26.26
C MET A 60 -15.81 32.58 25.72
N ALA A 61 -15.12 33.72 25.73
CA ALA A 61 -15.66 34.97 25.17
C ALA A 61 -15.90 34.85 23.65
N THR A 62 -14.96 34.24 22.93
CA THR A 62 -15.07 33.99 21.50
C THR A 62 -16.29 33.13 21.16
N ILE A 63 -16.54 32.06 21.93
CA ILE A 63 -17.72 31.18 21.77
C ILE A 63 -19.02 32.00 21.95
N MET A 64 -19.09 32.88 22.94
CA MET A 64 -20.27 33.74 23.17
C MET A 64 -20.48 34.74 22.03
N LEU A 65 -19.41 35.36 21.53
CA LEU A 65 -19.46 36.30 20.41
C LEU A 65 -19.90 35.59 19.12
N CYS A 66 -19.34 34.42 18.80
CA CYS A 66 -19.75 33.60 17.67
C CYS A 66 -21.23 33.18 17.75
N GLY A 67 -21.68 32.73 18.93
CA GLY A 67 -23.10 32.38 19.15
C GLY A 67 -24.04 33.58 18.97
N SER A 68 -23.64 34.76 19.44
CA SER A 68 -24.39 36.02 19.23
C SER A 68 -24.37 36.47 17.77
N LEU A 69 -23.28 36.23 17.04
CA LEU A 69 -23.10 36.61 15.64
C LEU A 69 -24.01 35.76 14.73
N LEU A 70 -24.05 34.44 14.95
CA LEU A 70 -24.96 33.55 14.23
C LEU A 70 -26.43 33.87 14.50
N GLU A 71 -26.78 34.17 15.76
CA GLU A 71 -28.14 34.60 16.14
C GLU A 71 -28.54 35.92 15.46
N GLY A 72 -27.63 36.91 15.46
CA GLY A 72 -27.83 38.18 14.76
C GLY A 72 -27.99 38.04 13.25
N LEU A 73 -27.16 37.21 12.60
CA LEU A 73 -27.21 36.92 11.17
C LEU A 73 -28.57 36.32 10.76
N LEU A 74 -29.02 35.28 11.45
CA LEU A 74 -30.26 34.59 11.11
C LEU A 74 -31.50 35.42 11.45
N LEU A 75 -31.50 36.17 12.55
CA LEU A 75 -32.55 37.14 12.87
C LEU A 75 -32.62 38.28 11.83
N GLY A 76 -31.47 38.80 11.41
CA GLY A 76 -31.38 39.82 10.37
C GLY A 76 -31.98 39.35 9.04
N LEU A 77 -31.64 38.13 8.63
CA LEU A 77 -32.22 37.50 7.44
C LEU A 77 -33.74 37.25 7.58
N ALA A 78 -34.19 36.80 8.75
CA ALA A 78 -35.62 36.56 9.00
C ALA A 78 -36.44 37.86 8.91
N ASN A 79 -35.90 38.98 9.40
CA ASN A 79 -36.51 40.30 9.26
C ASN A 79 -36.52 40.80 7.80
N LYS A 80 -35.50 40.46 7.00
CA LYS A 80 -35.47 40.73 5.55
C LYS A 80 -36.41 39.84 4.73
N ARG A 81 -36.64 38.59 5.17
CA ARG A 81 -37.50 37.59 4.49
C ARG A 81 -38.61 37.06 5.42
N PRO A 82 -39.48 37.94 5.94
CA PRO A 82 -40.45 37.55 6.97
C PRO A 82 -41.53 36.59 6.45
N ALA A 83 -41.83 36.62 5.15
CA ALA A 83 -42.79 35.69 4.55
C ALA A 83 -42.26 34.25 4.54
N ASP A 84 -41.00 34.05 4.15
CA ASP A 84 -40.37 32.73 4.04
C ASP A 84 -40.23 32.10 5.44
N PHE A 85 -39.67 32.86 6.39
CA PHE A 85 -39.48 32.41 7.77
C PHE A 85 -40.80 32.15 8.51
N ASN A 86 -41.89 32.87 8.23
CA ASN A 86 -43.19 32.61 8.87
C ASN A 86 -44.03 31.53 8.18
N ARG A 87 -43.72 31.15 6.93
CA ARG A 87 -44.43 30.10 6.17
C ARG A 87 -43.78 28.72 6.24
N SER A 88 -42.55 28.62 6.72
CA SER A 88 -41.86 27.33 6.90
C SER A 88 -42.68 26.37 7.78
N SER A 89 -42.63 25.08 7.47
CA SER A 89 -43.26 24.04 8.30
C SER A 89 -42.62 23.93 9.69
N ARG A 90 -41.38 24.42 9.85
CA ARG A 90 -40.60 24.41 11.09
C ARG A 90 -40.75 25.68 11.93
N SER A 91 -41.51 26.68 11.49
CA SER A 91 -41.68 27.95 12.22
C SER A 91 -42.37 27.73 13.58
N PRO A 92 -41.81 28.22 14.70
CA PRO A 92 -42.45 28.10 16.01
C PRO A 92 -43.76 28.89 16.06
N LYS A 93 -44.83 28.25 16.55
CA LYS A 93 -46.19 28.79 16.61
C LYS A 93 -46.65 29.07 18.04
N ASP A 94 -47.57 30.01 18.19
CA ASP A 94 -48.31 30.28 19.43
C ASP A 94 -49.44 29.25 19.64
N GLU A 95 -50.14 29.37 20.77
CA GLU A 95 -51.26 28.49 21.16
C GLU A 95 -52.46 28.57 20.18
N ASN A 96 -52.51 29.60 19.32
CA ASN A 96 -53.52 29.80 18.28
C ASN A 96 -53.03 29.35 16.88
N GLY A 97 -51.86 28.69 16.79
CA GLY A 97 -51.29 28.19 15.55
C GLY A 97 -50.64 29.25 14.65
N LYS A 98 -50.49 30.49 15.12
CA LYS A 98 -49.84 31.58 14.37
C LYS A 98 -48.32 31.60 14.65
N PRO A 99 -47.47 31.95 13.68
CA PRO A 99 -46.03 32.10 13.91
C PRO A 99 -45.75 33.11 15.04
N LYS A 100 -44.85 32.76 15.97
CA LYS A 100 -44.43 33.67 17.06
C LYS A 100 -43.67 34.87 16.49
N PRO A 101 -43.70 36.05 17.13
CA PRO A 101 -42.81 37.16 16.78
C PRO A 101 -41.33 36.74 16.84
N PHE A 102 -40.51 37.17 15.88
CA PHE A 102 -39.08 36.75 15.79
C PHE A 102 -38.25 37.05 17.04
N LYS A 103 -38.61 38.06 17.83
CA LYS A 103 -37.99 38.35 19.15
C LYS A 103 -38.18 37.24 20.20
N ASP A 104 -39.16 36.37 20.01
CA ASP A 104 -39.53 35.28 20.93
C ASP A 104 -39.05 33.91 20.38
N TRP A 105 -38.19 33.92 19.35
CA TRP A 105 -37.53 32.74 18.78
C TRP A 105 -36.14 32.57 19.39
N SER A 106 -35.74 31.32 19.64
CA SER A 106 -34.38 30.95 20.04
C SER A 106 -33.48 30.73 18.83
N LEU A 107 -32.16 30.88 19.01
CA LEU A 107 -31.14 30.50 18.01
C LEU A 107 -31.37 29.12 17.39
N ALA A 108 -31.75 28.11 18.19
CA ALA A 108 -32.04 26.76 17.69
C ALA A 108 -33.21 26.76 16.66
N GLN A 109 -34.28 27.50 16.93
CA GLN A 109 -35.42 27.64 16.01
C GLN A 109 -35.03 28.41 14.73
N PHE A 110 -34.18 29.44 14.84
CA PHE A 110 -33.64 30.11 13.66
C PHE A 110 -32.79 29.17 12.79
N ILE A 111 -31.94 28.35 13.39
CA ILE A 111 -31.11 27.35 12.68
C ILE A 111 -32.00 26.32 11.97
N ASP A 112 -32.98 25.73 12.66
CA ASP A 112 -33.83 24.68 12.09
C ASP A 112 -34.78 25.20 11.00
N VAL A 113 -35.29 26.43 11.13
CA VAL A 113 -36.09 27.10 10.09
C VAL A 113 -35.23 27.48 8.89
N ALA A 114 -34.04 28.06 9.10
CA ALA A 114 -33.14 28.42 8.00
C ALA A 114 -32.72 27.16 7.23
N HIS A 115 -32.34 26.08 7.91
CA HIS A 115 -32.08 24.80 7.27
C HIS A 115 -33.32 24.24 6.55
N GLY A 116 -34.51 24.34 7.14
CA GLY A 116 -35.78 23.95 6.50
C GLY A 116 -36.18 24.77 5.27
N LEU A 117 -35.55 25.94 5.08
CA LEU A 117 -35.70 26.80 3.90
C LEU A 117 -34.55 26.61 2.88
N GLY A 118 -33.65 25.64 3.09
CA GLY A 118 -32.46 25.43 2.26
C GLY A 118 -31.40 26.53 2.41
N ILE A 119 -31.49 27.36 3.46
CA ILE A 119 -30.59 28.49 3.71
C ILE A 119 -29.30 28.05 4.40
N LEU A 120 -29.38 27.04 5.26
CA LEU A 120 -28.22 26.39 5.87
C LEU A 120 -28.16 24.94 5.41
N ARG A 121 -27.01 24.50 4.92
CA ARG A 121 -26.71 23.09 4.69
C ARG A 121 -26.67 22.31 6.03
N LEU A 122 -26.73 20.98 5.95
CA LEU A 122 -26.89 20.11 7.12
C LEU A 122 -25.69 20.17 8.09
N ASP A 123 -24.48 20.23 7.54
CA ASP A 123 -23.23 20.49 8.25
C ASP A 123 -23.32 21.79 9.08
N VAL A 124 -23.65 22.91 8.43
CA VAL A 124 -23.73 24.22 9.09
C VAL A 124 -24.86 24.28 10.12
N LYS A 125 -25.97 23.60 9.88
CA LYS A 125 -27.06 23.42 10.85
C LYS A 125 -26.55 22.67 12.10
N ASN A 126 -25.83 21.58 11.92
CA ASN A 126 -25.29 20.79 13.03
C ASN A 126 -24.23 21.59 13.82
N PHE A 127 -23.26 22.22 13.14
CA PHE A 127 -22.28 23.10 13.81
C PHE A 127 -22.92 24.30 14.49
N GLY A 128 -23.99 24.88 13.91
CA GLY A 128 -24.77 25.94 14.55
C GLY A 128 -25.42 25.49 15.85
N HIS A 129 -25.96 24.27 15.90
CA HIS A 129 -26.51 23.69 17.14
C HIS A 129 -25.41 23.36 18.16
N HIS A 130 -24.23 22.89 17.75
CA HIS A 130 -23.09 22.70 18.65
C HIS A 130 -22.59 24.04 19.23
N LEU A 131 -22.43 25.07 18.40
CA LEU A 131 -22.10 26.44 18.84
C LEU A 131 -23.14 26.98 19.84
N ARG A 132 -24.43 26.79 19.55
CA ARG A 132 -25.54 27.13 20.45
C ARG A 132 -25.47 26.35 21.78
N ASN A 133 -25.01 25.10 21.76
CA ASN A 133 -24.83 24.29 22.96
C ASN A 133 -23.62 24.76 23.77
N PHE A 134 -22.48 25.04 23.13
CA PHE A 134 -21.29 25.59 23.80
C PHE A 134 -21.56 26.95 24.46
N ARG A 135 -22.40 27.79 23.86
CA ARG A 135 -22.87 29.06 24.46
C ARG A 135 -23.58 28.88 25.81
N ASN A 136 -24.21 27.73 26.07
CA ASN A 136 -24.91 27.49 27.34
C ASN A 136 -23.95 27.31 28.53
N TYR A 137 -22.66 27.02 28.29
CA TYR A 137 -21.64 26.91 29.32
C TYR A 137 -21.18 28.26 29.90
N ILE A 138 -21.83 29.38 29.52
CA ILE A 138 -21.75 30.63 30.27
C ILE A 138 -22.30 30.50 31.71
N HIS A 139 -23.14 29.50 31.96
CA HIS A 139 -23.68 29.20 33.29
C HIS A 139 -22.71 28.30 34.08
N PRO A 140 -22.08 28.76 35.17
CA PRO A 140 -21.00 28.01 35.84
C PRO A 140 -21.40 26.63 36.36
N TYR A 141 -22.65 26.46 36.82
CA TYR A 141 -23.17 25.15 37.24
C TYR A 141 -23.32 24.17 36.07
N GLN A 142 -23.67 24.66 34.87
CA GLN A 142 -23.76 23.81 33.68
C GLN A 142 -22.37 23.47 33.14
N GLN A 143 -21.43 24.42 33.21
CA GLN A 143 -20.02 24.18 32.86
C GLN A 143 -19.38 23.12 33.77
N MET A 144 -19.57 23.24 35.10
CA MET A 144 -19.06 22.30 36.10
C MET A 144 -19.69 20.91 35.96
N LYS A 145 -20.97 20.81 35.58
CA LYS A 145 -21.67 19.52 35.43
C LYS A 145 -21.15 18.68 34.25
N GLU A 146 -20.75 19.34 33.16
CA GLU A 146 -20.29 18.69 31.93
C GLU A 146 -18.76 18.82 31.72
N ASP A 147 -18.02 19.23 32.76
CA ASP A 147 -16.55 19.41 32.80
C ASP A 147 -15.94 20.21 31.62
N PHE A 148 -16.67 21.23 31.16
CA PHE A 148 -16.34 21.91 29.90
C PHE A 148 -15.29 23.02 30.05
N HIS A 149 -14.09 22.74 29.55
CA HIS A 149 -12.96 23.69 29.51
C HIS A 149 -12.60 24.08 28.06
N PRO A 150 -13.23 25.14 27.49
CA PRO A 150 -12.97 25.52 26.11
C PRO A 150 -11.56 26.10 25.94
N ASP A 151 -10.84 25.54 24.99
CA ASP A 151 -9.53 25.98 24.56
C ASP A 151 -9.58 26.80 23.27
N ARG A 152 -8.40 27.22 22.79
CA ARG A 152 -8.28 27.99 21.55
C ARG A 152 -8.90 27.27 20.34
N TYR A 153 -8.71 25.95 20.22
CA TYR A 153 -9.24 25.18 19.10
C TYR A 153 -10.77 25.12 19.11
N THR A 154 -11.37 24.95 20.29
CA THR A 154 -12.83 25.03 20.48
C THR A 154 -13.40 26.38 20.03
N ALA A 155 -12.67 27.48 20.29
CA ALA A 155 -13.03 28.81 19.84
C ALA A 155 -12.86 29.01 18.31
N GLU A 156 -11.80 28.46 17.71
CA GLU A 156 -11.57 28.48 16.25
C GLU A 156 -12.63 27.67 15.49
N MET A 157 -13.07 26.52 16.03
CA MET A 157 -14.21 25.76 15.49
C MET A 157 -15.50 26.59 15.52
N CYS A 158 -15.76 27.28 16.63
CA CYS A 158 -16.93 28.15 16.78
C CYS A 158 -16.92 29.33 15.80
N LEU A 159 -15.75 29.93 15.54
CA LEU A 159 -15.58 30.97 14.53
C LEU A 159 -15.80 30.43 13.11
N THR A 160 -15.29 29.23 12.83
CA THR A 160 -15.43 28.55 11.54
C THR A 160 -16.89 28.18 11.23
N ALA A 161 -17.66 27.76 12.24
CA ALA A 161 -19.09 27.51 12.10
C ALA A 161 -19.86 28.76 11.62
N VAL A 162 -19.51 29.95 12.14
CA VAL A 162 -20.14 31.21 11.68
C VAL A 162 -19.69 31.58 10.27
N LYS A 163 -18.39 31.43 9.94
CA LYS A 163 -17.87 31.61 8.57
C LYS A 163 -18.60 30.73 7.55
N ALA A 164 -18.84 29.46 7.88
CA ALA A 164 -19.58 28.54 7.02
C ALA A 164 -21.04 28.98 6.82
N ALA A 165 -21.70 29.49 7.87
CA ALA A 165 -23.03 30.09 7.77
C ALA A 165 -23.05 31.34 6.87
N ILE A 166 -22.07 32.24 7.00
CA ILE A 166 -21.92 33.42 6.13
C ILE A 166 -21.72 33.00 4.66
N HIS A 167 -20.90 31.98 4.40
CA HIS A 167 -20.69 31.44 3.06
C HIS A 167 -21.99 30.86 2.47
N ASN A 168 -22.73 30.07 3.27
CA ASN A 168 -24.04 29.54 2.89
C ASN A 168 -25.01 30.67 2.52
N LEU A 169 -25.10 31.70 3.36
CA LEU A 169 -25.95 32.88 3.13
C LEU A 169 -25.60 33.63 1.85
N ASN A 170 -24.30 33.84 1.59
CA ASN A 170 -23.81 34.46 0.36
C ASN A 170 -24.06 33.58 -0.89
N SER A 171 -24.13 32.25 -0.76
CA SER A 171 -24.42 31.36 -1.89
C SER A 171 -25.86 31.50 -2.44
N ILE A 172 -26.83 31.79 -1.56
CA ILE A 172 -28.27 31.97 -1.91
C ILE A 172 -28.52 33.28 -2.68
N ALA A 173 -27.56 34.21 -2.64
CA ALA A 173 -27.60 35.42 -3.46
C ALA A 173 -27.26 35.16 -4.95
N LYS A 174 -26.84 33.95 -5.32
CA LYS A 174 -26.68 33.55 -6.72
C LYS A 174 -28.04 33.13 -7.30
N PRO A 175 -28.45 33.64 -8.48
CA PRO A 175 -29.70 33.22 -9.13
C PRO A 175 -29.62 31.75 -9.58
N LYS A 176 -30.77 31.07 -9.64
CA LYS A 176 -30.89 29.74 -10.25
C LYS A 176 -30.35 29.75 -11.70
N PRO A 177 -29.78 28.63 -12.19
CA PRO A 177 -29.46 28.49 -13.61
C PRO A 177 -30.69 28.78 -14.48
N LYS A 178 -30.48 29.43 -15.62
CA LYS A 178 -31.47 29.44 -16.68
C LYS A 178 -31.34 28.10 -17.41
N GLU A 179 -32.47 27.46 -17.68
CA GLU A 179 -32.51 26.31 -18.60
C GLU A 179 -31.95 26.75 -19.97
N LEU A 180 -31.10 25.92 -20.57
CA LEU A 180 -30.60 26.15 -21.92
C LEU A 180 -31.73 26.04 -22.94
N SER A 181 -31.62 26.80 -24.04
CA SER A 181 -32.48 26.64 -25.20
C SER A 181 -31.87 25.65 -26.19
N ASP A 182 -32.69 24.78 -26.79
CA ASP A 182 -32.25 23.79 -27.79
C ASP A 182 -31.59 24.39 -29.05
N ASP A 183 -31.73 25.71 -29.27
CA ASP A 183 -31.34 26.39 -30.50
C ASP A 183 -29.80 26.47 -30.72
N TRP A 184 -29.01 26.24 -29.66
CA TRP A 184 -27.53 26.35 -29.72
C TRP A 184 -26.87 25.37 -30.68
N LYS A 185 -27.49 24.21 -30.96
CA LYS A 185 -26.97 23.24 -31.94
C LYS A 185 -26.94 23.81 -33.36
N ASN A 186 -27.86 24.72 -33.69
CA ASN A 186 -28.04 25.31 -35.03
C ASN A 186 -27.44 26.73 -35.15
N HIS A 187 -26.88 27.29 -34.08
CA HIS A 187 -26.28 28.62 -34.08
C HIS A 187 -25.13 28.73 -35.10
N SER A 188 -25.00 29.89 -35.77
CA SER A 188 -23.98 30.15 -36.82
C SER A 188 -22.55 29.86 -36.35
N ASP A 189 -22.29 30.11 -35.07
CA ASP A 189 -20.98 30.00 -34.45
C ASP A 189 -20.85 28.80 -33.49
N ALA A 190 -21.76 27.81 -33.62
CA ALA A 190 -21.81 26.63 -32.75
C ALA A 190 -20.50 25.82 -32.72
N THR A 191 -19.71 25.80 -33.80
CA THR A 191 -18.38 25.15 -33.81
C THR A 191 -17.36 25.89 -32.95
N TYR A 192 -17.33 27.23 -32.99
CA TYR A 192 -16.47 28.01 -32.10
C TYR A 192 -16.91 27.91 -30.64
N LEU A 193 -18.23 27.80 -30.40
CA LEU A 193 -18.78 27.54 -29.07
C LEU A 193 -18.38 26.15 -28.55
N ALA A 194 -18.38 25.10 -29.38
CA ALA A 194 -17.90 23.76 -29.02
C ALA A 194 -16.43 23.77 -28.55
N LEU A 195 -15.57 24.48 -29.27
CA LEU A 195 -14.16 24.66 -28.90
C LEU A 195 -14.01 25.52 -27.63
N ALA A 196 -14.85 26.54 -27.46
CA ALA A 196 -14.88 27.33 -26.23
C ALA A 196 -15.36 26.52 -25.01
N VAL A 197 -16.23 25.50 -25.19
CA VAL A 197 -16.64 24.57 -24.12
C VAL A 197 -15.45 23.77 -23.57
N LEU A 198 -14.45 23.42 -24.40
CA LEU A 198 -13.21 22.77 -23.94
C LEU A 198 -12.30 23.72 -23.14
N ILE A 199 -12.18 24.98 -23.56
CA ILE A 199 -11.42 26.01 -22.81
C ILE A 199 -12.12 26.41 -21.51
N GLY A 200 -13.44 26.51 -21.52
CA GLY A 200 -14.27 26.79 -20.35
C GLY A 200 -14.27 28.24 -19.87
N ALA A 201 -13.10 28.79 -19.54
CA ALA A 201 -12.96 30.16 -19.05
C ALA A 201 -11.57 30.72 -19.34
N TRP A 202 -11.46 32.04 -19.51
CA TRP A 202 -10.19 32.72 -19.76
C TRP A 202 -10.26 34.20 -19.34
N ASN A 203 -9.10 34.83 -19.13
CA ASN A 203 -8.98 36.24 -18.76
C ASN A 203 -8.54 37.09 -19.96
N GLU A 204 -9.38 38.00 -20.44
CA GLU A 204 -9.09 38.88 -21.59
C GLU A 204 -7.97 39.91 -21.32
N LYS A 205 -7.50 40.02 -20.07
CA LYS A 205 -6.32 40.84 -19.71
C LYS A 205 -5.01 40.06 -19.76
N SER A 206 -5.06 38.73 -19.86
CA SER A 206 -3.89 37.88 -20.00
C SER A 206 -3.60 37.66 -21.48
N LYS A 207 -2.41 38.08 -21.93
CA LYS A 207 -1.96 37.86 -23.32
C LYS A 207 -1.84 36.38 -23.64
N SER A 208 -1.34 35.58 -22.69
CA SER A 208 -1.17 34.13 -22.82
C SER A 208 -2.50 33.41 -22.94
N ASP A 209 -3.52 33.87 -22.21
CA ASP A 209 -4.88 33.34 -22.30
C ASP A 209 -5.51 33.64 -23.67
N ILE A 210 -5.30 34.86 -24.18
CA ILE A 210 -5.72 35.27 -25.53
C ILE A 210 -5.03 34.43 -26.61
N GLU A 211 -3.72 34.19 -26.47
CA GLU A 211 -2.95 33.33 -27.38
C GLU A 211 -3.49 31.89 -27.37
N ALA A 212 -3.75 31.33 -26.18
CA ALA A 212 -4.31 29.98 -26.01
C ALA A 212 -5.68 29.80 -26.70
N ILE A 213 -6.64 30.69 -26.45
CA ILE A 213 -7.96 30.58 -27.09
C ILE A 213 -7.90 30.84 -28.60
N THR A 214 -7.07 31.79 -29.05
CA THR A 214 -6.84 32.07 -30.47
C THR A 214 -6.30 30.83 -31.19
N GLN A 215 -5.37 30.10 -30.57
CA GLN A 215 -4.79 28.87 -31.13
C GLN A 215 -5.84 27.77 -31.30
N LEU A 216 -6.69 27.51 -30.30
CA LEU A 216 -7.71 26.45 -30.42
C LEU A 216 -8.83 26.82 -31.39
N LEU A 217 -9.27 28.09 -31.42
CA LEU A 217 -10.34 28.55 -32.30
C LEU A 217 -9.92 28.71 -33.77
N GLY A 218 -8.61 28.78 -34.06
CA GLY A 218 -8.09 29.00 -35.42
C GLY A 218 -8.38 30.38 -36.01
N ILE A 219 -8.88 31.33 -35.21
CA ILE A 219 -9.24 32.69 -35.61
C ILE A 219 -8.67 33.72 -34.63
N GLY A 220 -8.30 34.91 -35.13
CA GLY A 220 -7.79 36.01 -34.30
C GLY A 220 -8.79 36.47 -33.24
N TYR A 221 -8.30 36.86 -32.06
CA TYR A 221 -9.13 37.20 -30.90
C TYR A 221 -10.19 38.28 -31.16
N GLU A 222 -9.93 39.29 -32.00
CA GLU A 222 -10.93 40.30 -32.38
C GLU A 222 -12.12 39.70 -33.16
N ALA A 223 -11.86 38.70 -34.02
CA ALA A 223 -12.92 37.99 -34.74
C ALA A 223 -13.73 37.07 -33.81
N TRP A 224 -13.07 36.45 -32.83
CA TRP A 224 -13.77 35.73 -31.76
C TRP A 224 -14.60 36.68 -30.89
N LEU A 225 -14.06 37.83 -30.50
CA LEU A 225 -14.73 38.81 -29.64
C LEU A 225 -16.00 39.37 -30.27
N GLN A 226 -16.04 39.55 -31.60
CA GLN A 226 -17.27 39.88 -32.33
C GLN A 226 -18.33 38.78 -32.15
N LYS A 227 -17.97 37.51 -32.41
CA LYS A 227 -18.88 36.35 -32.27
C LYS A 227 -19.36 36.15 -30.84
N ALA A 228 -18.44 36.22 -29.87
CA ALA A 228 -18.70 36.04 -28.45
C ALA A 228 -19.63 37.12 -27.88
N ARG A 229 -19.58 38.36 -28.40
CA ARG A 229 -20.51 39.43 -28.03
C ARG A 229 -21.94 39.15 -28.49
N GLU A 230 -22.13 38.70 -29.73
CA GLU A 230 -23.47 38.33 -30.21
C GLU A 230 -24.06 37.18 -29.38
N ILE A 231 -23.27 36.11 -29.15
CA ILE A 231 -23.65 34.99 -28.28
C ILE A 231 -24.01 35.46 -26.86
N LEU A 232 -23.21 36.35 -26.27
CA LEU A 232 -23.42 36.91 -24.92
C LEU A 232 -24.77 37.64 -24.76
N HIS A 233 -25.30 38.20 -25.85
CA HIS A 233 -26.56 38.95 -25.85
C HIS A 233 -27.79 38.09 -26.18
N CYS A 234 -27.62 36.81 -26.55
CA CYS A 234 -28.73 35.89 -26.77
C CYS A 234 -29.50 35.54 -25.47
N PRO A 235 -30.81 35.25 -25.56
CA PRO A 235 -31.55 34.61 -24.47
C PRO A 235 -30.87 33.30 -24.04
N ALA A 236 -30.77 33.06 -22.73
CA ALA A 236 -30.06 31.90 -22.16
C ALA A 236 -28.64 31.69 -22.74
N SER A 237 -27.89 32.79 -22.94
CA SER A 237 -26.50 32.76 -23.41
C SER A 237 -25.63 31.73 -22.66
N PRO A 238 -24.88 30.87 -23.39
CA PRO A 238 -23.90 29.95 -22.83
C PRO A 238 -22.61 30.67 -22.39
N LEU A 239 -22.42 31.92 -22.79
CA LEU A 239 -21.30 32.76 -22.37
C LEU A 239 -21.72 33.74 -21.27
N SER A 240 -20.80 33.98 -20.35
CA SER A 240 -20.88 35.02 -19.33
C SER A 240 -19.57 35.80 -19.28
N LEU A 241 -19.66 37.12 -19.05
CA LEU A 241 -18.51 38.01 -18.93
C LEU A 241 -18.61 38.81 -17.62
N LYS A 242 -17.55 38.77 -16.79
CA LYS A 242 -17.45 39.58 -15.58
C LYS A 242 -16.01 39.99 -15.31
N ASN A 243 -15.75 41.29 -15.14
CA ASN A 243 -14.43 41.87 -14.82
C ASN A 243 -13.30 41.55 -15.83
N GLY A 244 -13.65 41.14 -17.05
CA GLY A 244 -12.73 40.66 -18.09
C GLY A 244 -12.48 39.15 -18.07
N ILE A 245 -13.16 38.40 -17.20
CA ILE A 245 -13.20 36.94 -17.24
C ILE A 245 -14.40 36.53 -18.07
N TRP A 246 -14.13 35.81 -19.17
CA TRP A 246 -15.11 35.08 -19.93
C TRP A 246 -15.26 33.68 -19.33
N LYS A 247 -16.50 33.19 -19.20
CA LYS A 247 -16.80 31.82 -18.75
C LYS A 247 -18.00 31.25 -19.49
N VAL A 248 -17.84 30.04 -20.00
CA VAL A 248 -18.91 29.16 -20.48
C VAL A 248 -19.68 28.60 -19.28
N VAL A 249 -21.01 28.72 -19.30
CA VAL A 249 -21.91 28.14 -18.29
C VAL A 249 -22.51 26.82 -18.81
N ASN A 250 -22.98 25.95 -17.92
CA ASN A 250 -23.62 24.66 -18.26
C ASN A 250 -22.79 23.79 -19.24
N ARG A 251 -21.47 23.72 -19.02
CA ARG A 251 -20.51 23.12 -19.98
C ARG A 251 -20.84 21.67 -20.38
N ALA A 252 -21.24 20.81 -19.43
CA ALA A 252 -21.59 19.41 -19.72
C ALA A 252 -22.85 19.28 -20.59
N GLU A 253 -23.90 20.08 -20.32
CA GLU A 253 -25.11 20.11 -21.16
C GLU A 253 -24.78 20.59 -22.58
N LEU A 254 -23.96 21.65 -22.71
CA LEU A 254 -23.49 22.15 -24.00
C LEU A 254 -22.60 21.16 -24.74
N TRP A 255 -21.78 20.39 -24.04
CA TRP A 255 -20.92 19.37 -24.64
C TRP A 255 -21.74 18.27 -25.31
N ASN A 256 -22.76 17.75 -24.62
CA ASN A 256 -23.70 16.78 -25.22
C ASN A 256 -24.43 17.34 -26.47
N LEU A 257 -24.67 18.64 -26.53
CA LEU A 257 -25.29 19.28 -27.71
C LEU A 257 -24.31 19.55 -28.86
N LEU A 258 -23.03 19.80 -28.56
CA LEU A 258 -22.07 20.41 -29.49
C LEU A 258 -20.82 19.55 -29.79
N GLY A 259 -20.55 18.50 -29.02
CA GLY A 259 -19.35 17.64 -29.17
C GLY A 259 -19.20 17.03 -30.56
N SER A 260 -20.32 16.78 -31.24
CA SER A 260 -20.36 16.32 -32.64
C SER A 260 -19.69 17.27 -33.64
N ARG A 261 -19.37 18.51 -33.25
CA ARG A 261 -18.67 19.49 -34.08
C ARG A 261 -17.15 19.45 -33.92
N ILE A 262 -16.63 18.58 -33.05
CA ILE A 262 -15.21 18.38 -32.77
C ILE A 262 -14.65 17.29 -33.68
N LEU A 263 -13.46 17.52 -34.22
CA LEU A 263 -12.72 16.60 -35.09
C LEU A 263 -11.34 16.29 -34.47
N ASP A 264 -10.69 15.21 -34.93
CA ASP A 264 -9.35 14.78 -34.49
C ASP A 264 -8.32 15.92 -34.42
N GLN A 265 -8.29 16.80 -35.43
CA GLN A 265 -7.36 17.93 -35.47
C GLN A 265 -7.61 18.95 -34.35
N ASN A 266 -8.86 19.09 -33.90
CA ASN A 266 -9.20 19.94 -32.75
C ASN A 266 -8.71 19.30 -31.45
N LEU A 267 -8.86 17.98 -31.30
CA LEU A 267 -8.37 17.23 -30.14
C LEU A 267 -6.84 17.25 -30.04
N GLU A 268 -6.11 17.09 -31.15
CA GLU A 268 -4.64 17.24 -31.17
C GLU A 268 -4.19 18.67 -30.82
N THR A 269 -4.90 19.68 -31.33
CA THR A 269 -4.62 21.09 -31.00
C THR A 269 -4.89 21.37 -29.52
N PHE A 270 -5.98 20.80 -28.97
CA PHE A 270 -6.32 20.88 -27.56
C PHE A 270 -5.27 20.17 -26.70
N LYS A 271 -4.87 18.92 -27.04
CA LYS A 271 -3.81 18.17 -26.38
C LYS A 271 -2.54 19.01 -26.21
N SER A 272 -1.99 19.49 -27.33
CA SER A 272 -0.75 20.27 -27.37
C SER A 272 -0.85 21.54 -26.51
N LEU A 273 -1.98 22.25 -26.60
CA LEU A 273 -2.25 23.45 -25.82
C LEU A 273 -2.35 23.15 -24.31
N VAL A 274 -3.07 22.12 -23.91
CA VAL A 274 -3.31 21.79 -22.50
C VAL A 274 -2.04 21.29 -21.82
N VAL A 275 -1.26 20.42 -22.47
CA VAL A 275 0.06 20.00 -21.94
C VAL A 275 0.96 21.23 -21.75
N THR A 276 0.97 22.18 -22.69
CA THR A 276 1.75 23.42 -22.58
C THR A 276 1.30 24.31 -21.42
N ILE A 277 -0.02 24.40 -21.16
CA ILE A 277 -0.58 25.20 -20.07
C ILE A 277 -0.32 24.55 -18.71
N LEU A 278 -0.52 23.23 -18.59
CA LEU A 278 -0.43 22.50 -17.32
C LEU A 278 1.02 22.28 -16.87
N LYS A 279 1.95 22.05 -17.82
CA LYS A 279 3.40 21.96 -17.53
C LYS A 279 4.07 23.27 -17.15
N GLU A 280 3.37 24.41 -17.12
CA GLU A 280 3.95 25.61 -16.54
C GLU A 280 4.18 25.39 -15.02
N PRO A 281 5.44 25.45 -14.54
CA PRO A 281 5.75 25.42 -13.12
C PRO A 281 5.33 26.74 -12.48
N ASP A 282 4.73 26.69 -11.29
CA ASP A 282 4.32 27.87 -10.54
C ASP A 282 5.57 28.60 -10.02
N PRO A 283 5.82 29.87 -10.43
CA PRO A 283 6.97 30.63 -9.96
C PRO A 283 7.00 30.87 -8.45
N VAL A 284 5.92 30.53 -7.72
CA VAL A 284 5.91 30.48 -6.25
C VAL A 284 6.97 29.53 -5.67
N PHE A 285 7.34 28.46 -6.39
CA PHE A 285 8.34 27.49 -5.93
C PHE A 285 9.77 28.06 -5.97
N GLU A 286 10.01 29.13 -6.74
CA GLU A 286 11.28 29.88 -6.73
C GLU A 286 11.49 30.70 -5.44
N LEU A 287 10.48 30.82 -4.57
CA LEU A 287 10.56 31.54 -3.30
C LEU A 287 10.70 30.56 -2.11
N PRO A 288 11.42 30.96 -1.04
CA PRO A 288 11.41 30.26 0.24
C PRO A 288 9.97 30.05 0.74
N ALA A 289 9.66 28.91 1.36
CA ALA A 289 8.31 28.53 1.76
C ALA A 289 7.57 29.63 2.57
N GLU A 290 8.32 30.35 3.40
CA GLU A 290 7.87 31.45 4.25
C GLU A 290 7.44 32.70 3.46
N GLU A 291 7.99 32.95 2.28
CA GLU A 291 7.70 34.12 1.43
C GLU A 291 6.59 33.84 0.38
N ARG A 292 6.23 32.57 0.18
CA ARG A 292 5.28 32.12 -0.87
C ARG A 292 3.88 32.74 -0.77
N TYR A 293 3.45 33.18 0.42
CA TYR A 293 2.18 33.90 0.57
C TYR A 293 2.18 35.27 -0.14
N ALA A 294 3.36 35.88 -0.33
CA ALA A 294 3.55 37.18 -0.94
C ALA A 294 3.96 37.11 -2.43
N ALA A 295 3.97 35.93 -3.06
CA ALA A 295 4.53 35.69 -4.40
C ALA A 295 4.10 36.72 -5.48
N SER A 296 2.84 37.17 -5.46
CA SER A 296 2.35 38.21 -6.38
C SER A 296 3.01 39.59 -6.20
N ILE A 297 3.45 39.93 -4.99
CA ILE A 297 4.23 41.14 -4.67
C ILE A 297 5.66 41.01 -5.24
N HIS A 298 6.22 39.80 -5.21
CA HIS A 298 7.53 39.48 -5.82
C HIS A 298 7.47 39.29 -7.34
N GLY A 299 6.30 39.50 -7.97
CA GLY A 299 6.09 39.28 -9.42
C GLY A 299 6.14 37.81 -9.84
N LYS A 300 6.13 36.86 -8.89
CA LYS A 300 6.08 35.42 -9.11
C LYS A 300 4.63 35.00 -9.32
N VAL A 301 4.19 35.10 -10.58
CA VAL A 301 2.83 34.78 -11.02
C VAL A 301 2.87 33.96 -12.32
N LEU A 302 1.94 33.02 -12.44
CA LEU A 302 1.77 32.20 -13.64
C LEU A 302 1.49 33.06 -14.89
N LYS A 303 2.12 32.69 -16.00
CA LYS A 303 1.92 33.20 -17.36
C LYS A 303 0.50 32.89 -17.85
N TYR A 304 -0.01 31.68 -17.61
CA TYR A 304 -1.40 31.30 -17.90
C TYR A 304 -2.27 31.51 -16.67
N SER A 305 -3.42 32.18 -16.81
CA SER A 305 -4.23 32.49 -15.63
C SER A 305 -4.81 31.22 -14.99
N GLN A 306 -4.98 31.23 -13.66
CA GLN A 306 -5.63 30.13 -12.94
C GLN A 306 -7.05 29.84 -13.46
N VAL A 307 -7.73 30.87 -14.00
CA VAL A 307 -9.05 30.74 -14.63
C VAL A 307 -8.97 29.82 -15.86
N LEU A 308 -7.95 30.02 -16.70
CA LEU A 308 -7.70 29.17 -17.87
C LEU A 308 -7.22 27.77 -17.47
N ARG A 309 -6.28 27.67 -16.51
CA ARG A 309 -5.79 26.38 -16.01
C ARG A 309 -6.93 25.50 -15.47
N ASN A 310 -7.82 26.08 -14.66
CA ASN A 310 -9.05 25.41 -14.20
C ASN A 310 -9.96 25.05 -15.40
N GLY A 311 -10.17 26.01 -16.32
CA GLY A 311 -11.03 25.85 -17.48
C GLY A 311 -10.66 24.66 -18.37
N VAL A 312 -9.38 24.49 -18.68
CA VAL A 312 -8.90 23.36 -19.49
C VAL A 312 -8.89 22.04 -18.74
N ALA A 313 -8.60 22.03 -17.42
CA ALA A 313 -8.69 20.82 -16.60
C ALA A 313 -10.13 20.30 -16.52
N GLU A 314 -11.11 21.18 -16.25
CA GLU A 314 -12.54 20.88 -16.37
C GLU A 314 -12.92 20.41 -17.79
N GLY A 315 -12.22 20.91 -18.83
CA GLY A 315 -12.43 20.51 -20.23
C GLY A 315 -12.00 19.07 -20.51
N LEU A 316 -10.86 18.64 -19.96
CA LEU A 316 -10.44 17.24 -19.96
C LEU A 316 -11.43 16.34 -19.21
N ALA A 317 -11.91 16.79 -18.04
CA ALA A 317 -12.88 16.02 -17.25
C ALA A 317 -14.21 15.80 -18.00
N ILE A 318 -14.69 16.81 -18.72
CA ILE A 318 -15.85 16.68 -19.63
C ILE A 318 -15.54 15.69 -20.76
N LEU A 319 -14.41 15.88 -21.46
CA LEU A 319 -14.02 15.04 -22.60
C LEU A 319 -13.88 13.55 -22.21
N GLY A 320 -13.29 13.27 -21.06
CA GLY A 320 -13.06 11.91 -20.55
C GLY A 320 -14.30 11.21 -19.99
N ASN A 321 -15.30 11.96 -19.52
CA ASN A 321 -16.56 11.38 -19.00
C ASN A 321 -17.70 11.39 -20.05
N GLN A 322 -17.55 12.11 -21.16
CA GLN A 322 -18.51 12.18 -22.27
C GLN A 322 -17.80 12.07 -23.64
N PRO A 323 -17.02 11.01 -23.90
CA PRO A 323 -16.31 10.84 -25.17
C PRO A 323 -17.26 10.61 -26.35
N ASP A 324 -18.38 9.89 -26.13
CA ASP A 324 -19.41 9.58 -27.12
C ASP A 324 -20.02 10.82 -27.80
N ALA A 325 -19.91 12.00 -27.18
CA ALA A 325 -20.34 13.24 -27.79
C ALA A 325 -19.54 13.57 -29.08
N CYS A 326 -18.29 13.08 -29.20
CA CYS A 326 -17.38 13.32 -30.33
C CYS A 326 -17.59 12.35 -31.51
N ILE A 327 -18.85 12.13 -31.93
CA ILE A 327 -19.25 11.17 -32.98
C ILE A 327 -18.52 11.28 -34.35
N ASN A 328 -17.85 12.41 -34.63
CA ASN A 328 -17.12 12.65 -35.89
C ASN A 328 -15.59 12.60 -35.70
N CYS A 329 -15.11 12.17 -34.53
CA CYS A 329 -13.71 11.82 -34.30
C CYS A 329 -13.47 10.33 -34.56
N THR A 330 -12.21 9.96 -34.75
CA THR A 330 -11.79 8.55 -34.79
C THR A 330 -12.19 7.85 -33.48
N GLN A 331 -12.62 6.59 -33.56
CA GLN A 331 -13.05 5.81 -32.38
C GLN A 331 -11.94 5.79 -31.30
N GLY A 332 -12.31 6.06 -30.05
CA GLY A 332 -11.37 6.11 -28.91
C GLY A 332 -10.45 7.35 -28.87
N LYS A 333 -10.60 8.32 -29.79
CA LYS A 333 -9.71 9.49 -29.88
C LYS A 333 -9.86 10.46 -28.72
N ALA A 334 -11.07 10.63 -28.19
CA ALA A 334 -11.35 11.53 -27.06
C ALA A 334 -10.68 11.03 -25.77
N GLU A 335 -10.86 9.75 -25.47
CA GLU A 335 -10.29 9.02 -24.34
C GLU A 335 -8.77 8.97 -24.45
N SER A 336 -8.25 8.61 -25.63
CA SER A 336 -6.82 8.62 -25.93
C SER A 336 -6.21 10.01 -25.75
N THR A 337 -6.95 11.07 -26.08
CA THR A 337 -6.52 12.45 -25.85
C THR A 337 -6.39 12.74 -24.35
N CYS A 338 -7.39 12.39 -23.53
CA CYS A 338 -7.31 12.56 -22.08
C CYS A 338 -6.16 11.75 -21.46
N ILE A 339 -6.03 10.46 -21.79
CA ILE A 339 -4.94 9.58 -21.35
C ILE A 339 -3.58 10.19 -21.70
N LEU A 340 -3.38 10.58 -22.96
CA LEU A 340 -2.11 11.16 -23.40
C LEU A 340 -1.83 12.53 -22.78
N VAL A 341 -2.84 13.37 -22.47
CA VAL A 341 -2.60 14.63 -21.74
C VAL A 341 -2.16 14.35 -20.30
N ILE A 342 -2.79 13.41 -19.60
CA ILE A 342 -2.41 13.04 -18.22
C ILE A 342 -1.00 12.46 -18.20
N ARG A 343 -0.72 11.47 -19.05
CA ARG A 343 0.62 10.87 -19.22
C ARG A 343 1.67 11.93 -19.57
N ASP A 344 1.48 12.64 -20.68
CA ASP A 344 2.46 13.62 -21.14
C ASP A 344 2.72 14.68 -20.07
N THR A 345 1.74 15.05 -19.23
CA THR A 345 1.87 16.04 -18.15
C THR A 345 2.59 15.52 -16.91
N LEU A 346 2.30 14.28 -16.48
CA LEU A 346 2.75 13.73 -15.18
C LEU A 346 3.96 12.77 -15.27
N THR A 347 4.23 12.18 -16.43
CA THR A 347 5.38 11.28 -16.61
C THR A 347 6.69 12.02 -16.31
N ALA A 348 7.43 11.50 -15.32
CA ALA A 348 8.66 12.08 -14.78
C ALA A 348 8.50 13.53 -14.27
N ALA A 349 7.31 13.92 -13.82
CA ALA A 349 7.07 15.18 -13.13
C ALA A 349 7.75 15.22 -11.75
N ASP A 350 8.46 16.30 -11.47
CA ASP A 350 9.10 16.59 -10.18
C ASP A 350 8.10 17.15 -9.15
N GLY A 351 8.56 17.36 -7.90
CA GLY A 351 7.74 17.93 -6.84
C GLY A 351 7.19 19.31 -7.21
N VAL A 352 7.93 20.12 -7.98
CA VAL A 352 7.48 21.43 -8.46
C VAL A 352 6.27 21.30 -9.38
N ILE A 353 6.29 20.42 -10.38
CA ILE A 353 5.15 20.22 -11.30
C ILE A 353 3.94 19.65 -10.56
N TRP A 354 4.11 18.61 -9.71
CA TRP A 354 3.01 18.08 -8.90
C TRP A 354 2.39 19.15 -7.99
N GLY A 355 3.22 19.96 -7.31
CA GLY A 355 2.76 21.06 -6.47
C GLY A 355 2.11 22.22 -7.25
N SER A 356 2.56 22.47 -8.49
CA SER A 356 1.98 23.47 -9.41
C SER A 356 0.62 23.05 -9.97
N LEU A 357 0.32 21.75 -9.94
CA LEU A 357 -0.95 21.17 -10.33
C LEU A 357 -1.89 20.93 -9.16
N ASN A 358 -1.48 21.16 -7.90
CA ASN A 358 -2.21 20.80 -6.68
C ASN A 358 -3.73 21.08 -6.74
N SER A 359 -4.16 22.30 -7.09
CA SER A 359 -5.60 22.63 -7.15
C SER A 359 -6.37 22.03 -8.34
N LEU A 360 -5.67 21.39 -9.28
CA LEU A 360 -6.19 20.80 -10.52
C LEU A 360 -6.20 19.27 -10.47
N LEU A 361 -5.32 18.64 -9.66
CA LEU A 361 -5.18 17.19 -9.54
C LEU A 361 -6.54 16.46 -9.37
N PRO A 362 -7.51 16.92 -8.56
CA PRO A 362 -8.79 16.23 -8.44
C PRO A 362 -9.57 16.18 -9.76
N THR A 363 -9.61 17.28 -10.50
CA THR A 363 -10.27 17.35 -11.81
C THR A 363 -9.53 16.56 -12.88
N LEU A 364 -8.19 16.53 -12.83
CA LEU A 364 -7.36 15.75 -13.75
C LEU A 364 -7.51 14.24 -13.52
N ALA A 365 -7.63 13.81 -12.26
CA ALA A 365 -7.92 12.43 -11.90
C ALA A 365 -9.29 11.97 -12.43
N GLU A 366 -10.31 12.83 -12.37
CA GLU A 366 -11.63 12.53 -12.95
C GLU A 366 -11.63 12.42 -14.49
N ALA A 367 -10.60 12.93 -15.19
CA ALA A 367 -10.51 12.92 -16.65
C ALA A 367 -9.96 11.62 -17.26
N ALA A 368 -9.00 10.96 -16.58
CA ALA A 368 -8.49 9.64 -16.95
C ALA A 368 -8.00 8.88 -15.70
N PRO A 369 -8.92 8.33 -14.86
CA PRO A 369 -8.60 7.77 -13.55
C PRO A 369 -7.50 6.69 -13.55
N GLY A 370 -7.59 5.73 -14.49
CA GLY A 370 -6.64 4.62 -14.58
C GLY A 370 -5.21 5.07 -14.90
N GLU A 371 -5.07 6.04 -15.82
CA GLU A 371 -3.79 6.64 -16.18
C GLU A 371 -3.25 7.53 -15.05
N PHE A 372 -4.11 8.35 -14.43
CA PHE A 372 -3.72 9.20 -13.30
C PHE A 372 -3.16 8.36 -12.14
N LEU A 373 -3.84 7.27 -11.76
CA LEU A 373 -3.33 6.34 -10.75
C LEU A 373 -2.04 5.66 -11.18
N GLY A 374 -1.91 5.30 -12.47
CA GLY A 374 -0.66 4.76 -13.03
C GLY A 374 0.52 5.72 -12.87
N GLU A 375 0.33 7.01 -13.16
CA GLU A 375 1.37 8.03 -13.02
C GLU A 375 1.70 8.35 -11.55
N VAL A 376 0.72 8.29 -10.63
CA VAL A 376 0.96 8.36 -9.18
C VAL A 376 1.79 7.16 -8.70
N GLU A 377 1.42 5.93 -9.11
CA GLU A 377 2.13 4.69 -8.76
C GLU A 377 3.55 4.64 -9.34
N LYS A 378 3.81 5.26 -10.50
CA LYS A 378 5.15 5.41 -11.07
C LYS A 378 5.95 6.47 -10.31
N ALA A 379 5.34 7.61 -9.98
CA ALA A 379 5.99 8.67 -9.21
C ALA A 379 6.44 8.18 -7.82
N LEU A 380 5.63 7.37 -7.13
CA LEU A 380 5.98 6.74 -5.84
C LEU A 380 7.21 5.81 -5.91
N ARG A 381 7.56 5.28 -7.09
CA ARG A 381 8.74 4.41 -7.29
C ARG A 381 10.02 5.17 -7.60
N LEU A 382 9.94 6.47 -7.89
CA LEU A 382 11.12 7.26 -8.21
C LEU A 382 11.98 7.45 -6.97
N SER A 383 13.30 7.49 -7.16
CA SER A 383 14.28 7.79 -6.11
C SER A 383 15.14 8.97 -6.58
N PRO A 384 14.99 10.18 -6.01
CA PRO A 384 14.04 10.56 -4.94
C PRO A 384 12.57 10.56 -5.42
N CYS A 385 11.63 10.32 -4.49
CA CYS A 385 10.20 10.41 -4.76
C CYS A 385 9.75 11.89 -4.74
N PRO A 386 8.99 12.38 -5.74
CA PRO A 386 8.56 13.78 -5.79
C PRO A 386 7.60 14.15 -4.64
N PHE A 387 6.92 13.17 -4.04
CA PHE A 387 6.01 13.41 -2.92
C PHE A 387 6.76 13.65 -1.59
N ASP A 388 7.96 13.11 -1.42
CA ASP A 388 8.84 13.42 -0.27
C ASP A 388 9.20 14.91 -0.27
N GLU A 389 9.50 15.46 -1.44
CA GLU A 389 9.78 16.89 -1.64
C GLU A 389 8.56 17.76 -1.29
N LEU A 390 7.34 17.29 -1.60
CA LEU A 390 6.11 17.99 -1.28
C LEU A 390 5.75 17.94 0.21
N PHE A 391 5.97 16.81 0.89
CA PHE A 391 5.84 16.72 2.34
C PHE A 391 6.85 17.64 3.05
N ALA A 392 8.11 17.67 2.59
CA ALA A 392 9.14 18.55 3.14
C ALA A 392 8.86 20.05 2.93
N GLN A 393 7.96 20.41 2.00
CA GLN A 393 7.53 21.78 1.73
C GLN A 393 6.29 22.23 2.52
N GLU A 394 5.85 21.45 3.52
CA GLU A 394 4.77 21.84 4.44
C GLU A 394 5.12 23.12 5.22
N GLY A 395 4.34 24.18 5.01
CA GLY A 395 4.46 25.42 5.75
C GLY A 395 3.74 25.37 7.11
N ASN A 396 4.41 25.85 8.15
CA ASN A 396 3.85 26.00 9.50
C ASN A 396 3.01 27.29 9.64
N GLY A 397 1.98 27.25 10.48
CA GLY A 397 1.18 28.43 10.85
C GLY A 397 0.19 28.92 9.78
N ILE A 398 -0.39 30.11 10.02
CA ILE A 398 -1.55 30.64 9.26
C ILE A 398 -1.20 30.99 7.80
N THR A 399 0.07 31.33 7.52
CA THR A 399 0.59 31.57 6.16
C THR A 399 1.16 30.31 5.50
N GLY A 400 1.17 29.18 6.21
CA GLY A 400 1.63 27.90 5.71
C GLY A 400 0.77 27.39 4.56
N ARG A 401 1.39 26.61 3.67
CA ARG A 401 0.72 25.92 2.56
C ARG A 401 1.09 24.44 2.59
N ASN A 402 0.19 23.61 2.08
CA ASN A 402 0.42 22.18 1.89
C ASN A 402 0.03 21.80 0.45
N TYR A 403 1.02 21.27 -0.28
CA TYR A 403 0.95 20.98 -1.72
C TYR A 403 0.65 19.51 -2.04
N ILE A 404 0.41 18.64 -1.03
CA ILE A 404 -0.09 17.27 -1.22
C ILE A 404 -1.63 17.19 -1.19
N THR A 405 -2.29 18.23 -0.65
CA THR A 405 -3.74 18.27 -0.39
C THR A 405 -4.61 17.93 -1.61
N GLY A 406 -4.20 18.37 -2.80
CA GLY A 406 -4.88 18.10 -4.05
C GLY A 406 -4.69 16.68 -4.58
N LEU A 407 -3.54 16.05 -4.29
CA LEU A 407 -3.34 14.62 -4.57
C LEU A 407 -4.24 13.78 -3.65
N LEU A 408 -4.33 14.13 -2.37
CA LEU A 408 -5.23 13.46 -1.42
C LEU A 408 -6.69 13.59 -1.86
N TRP A 409 -7.13 14.79 -2.23
CA TRP A 409 -8.49 15.01 -2.77
C TRP A 409 -8.74 14.29 -4.10
N ALA A 410 -7.72 14.14 -4.95
CA ALA A 410 -7.83 13.36 -6.17
C ALA A 410 -8.07 11.87 -5.87
N LEU A 411 -7.26 11.31 -4.98
CA LEU A 411 -7.39 9.92 -4.53
C LEU A 411 -8.72 9.69 -3.81
N GLU A 412 -9.11 10.56 -2.88
CA GLU A 412 -10.42 10.55 -2.22
C GLU A 412 -11.59 10.62 -3.22
N GLY A 413 -11.48 11.46 -4.25
CA GLY A 413 -12.48 11.56 -5.32
C GLY A 413 -12.62 10.27 -6.13
N LEU A 414 -11.49 9.61 -6.43
CA LEU A 414 -11.48 8.31 -7.13
C LEU A 414 -11.96 7.16 -6.24
N ALA A 415 -11.77 7.21 -4.92
CA ALA A 415 -12.24 6.20 -3.98
C ALA A 415 -13.77 6.03 -3.98
N TRP A 416 -14.53 7.00 -4.49
CA TRP A 416 -15.98 6.87 -4.65
C TRP A 416 -16.39 5.80 -5.66
N ASP A 417 -15.53 5.48 -6.61
CA ASP A 417 -15.71 4.41 -7.59
C ASP A 417 -15.23 3.06 -7.02
N GLU A 418 -16.08 2.03 -7.09
CA GLU A 418 -15.72 0.68 -6.61
C GLU A 418 -14.53 0.09 -7.39
N GLN A 419 -14.39 0.45 -8.68
CA GLN A 419 -13.30 0.01 -9.56
C GLN A 419 -11.91 0.51 -9.11
N TYR A 420 -11.84 1.69 -8.45
CA TYR A 420 -10.58 2.32 -8.09
C TYR A 420 -10.26 2.24 -6.60
N LEU A 421 -11.23 1.87 -5.74
CA LEU A 421 -11.07 1.85 -4.28
C LEU A 421 -9.80 1.10 -3.82
N VAL A 422 -9.59 -0.14 -4.27
CA VAL A 422 -8.45 -0.96 -3.81
C VAL A 422 -7.13 -0.29 -4.18
N ARG A 423 -6.98 0.14 -5.45
CA ARG A 423 -5.78 0.85 -5.93
C ARG A 423 -5.52 2.13 -5.16
N VAL A 424 -6.56 2.93 -4.91
CA VAL A 424 -6.48 4.16 -4.11
C VAL A 424 -6.03 3.85 -2.69
N CYS A 425 -6.57 2.82 -2.04
CA CYS A 425 -6.14 2.42 -0.70
C CYS A 425 -4.66 2.02 -0.66
N ILE A 426 -4.16 1.29 -1.66
CA ILE A 426 -2.72 0.95 -1.75
C ILE A 426 -1.87 2.20 -1.98
N ALA A 427 -2.26 3.10 -2.89
CA ALA A 427 -1.52 4.33 -3.16
C ALA A 427 -1.48 5.30 -1.96
N LEU A 428 -2.59 5.43 -1.23
CA LEU A 428 -2.63 6.18 0.04
C LEU A 428 -1.83 5.47 1.15
N GLY A 429 -1.80 4.14 1.14
CA GLY A 429 -0.99 3.33 2.06
C GLY A 429 0.51 3.56 1.88
N GLU A 430 0.95 3.62 0.63
CA GLU A 430 2.32 3.97 0.27
C GLU A 430 2.62 5.44 0.61
N LEU A 431 1.76 6.39 0.23
CA LEU A 431 1.92 7.79 0.64
C LEU A 431 2.02 7.98 2.16
N ALA A 432 1.32 7.14 2.95
CA ALA A 432 1.39 7.14 4.42
C ALA A 432 2.72 6.58 4.97
N SER A 433 3.45 5.76 4.22
CA SER A 433 4.79 5.29 4.62
C SER A 433 5.88 6.33 4.33
N HIS A 434 5.64 7.22 3.35
CA HIS A 434 6.49 8.37 3.02
C HIS A 434 6.21 9.63 3.87
N ASP A 435 5.03 9.75 4.50
CA ASP A 435 4.64 10.93 5.28
C ASP A 435 5.45 11.06 6.59
N PRO A 436 6.27 12.12 6.76
CA PRO A 436 7.04 12.35 7.99
C PRO A 436 6.17 12.86 9.17
N GLY A 437 4.88 13.08 8.94
CA GLY A 437 3.97 13.74 9.87
C GLY A 437 4.06 15.27 9.79
N GLY A 438 3.33 15.96 10.67
CA GLY A 438 3.28 17.42 10.72
C GLY A 438 1.99 17.95 11.35
N GLN A 439 1.62 19.18 11.03
CA GLN A 439 0.53 19.90 11.72
C GLN A 439 -0.81 19.87 10.95
N TRP A 440 -0.77 19.65 9.64
CA TRP A 440 -1.99 19.57 8.82
C TRP A 440 -2.76 18.27 9.06
N ALA A 441 -4.09 18.39 9.21
CA ALA A 441 -5.00 17.27 9.47
C ALA A 441 -5.36 16.44 8.22
N ASN A 442 -5.24 17.00 7.01
CA ASN A 442 -5.41 16.23 5.78
C ASN A 442 -4.10 15.48 5.47
N ARG A 443 -4.12 14.16 5.61
CA ARG A 443 -2.96 13.24 5.61
C ARG A 443 -3.37 11.92 4.95
N PRO A 444 -2.46 11.18 4.29
CA PRO A 444 -2.79 9.90 3.64
C PRO A 444 -3.51 8.91 4.58
N SER A 445 -3.03 8.74 5.81
CA SER A 445 -3.68 7.88 6.82
C SER A 445 -5.08 8.34 7.22
N ASN A 446 -5.31 9.65 7.27
CA ASN A 446 -6.62 10.22 7.63
C ASN A 446 -7.61 10.11 6.46
N SER A 447 -7.14 10.23 5.21
CA SER A 447 -7.92 9.93 4.01
C SER A 447 -8.32 8.45 3.98
N LEU A 448 -7.38 7.53 4.25
CA LEU A 448 -7.66 6.07 4.38
C LEU A 448 -8.75 5.78 5.42
N ALA A 449 -8.57 6.28 6.64
CA ALA A 449 -9.54 6.09 7.71
C ALA A 449 -10.92 6.63 7.29
N THR A 450 -10.97 7.86 6.76
CA THR A 450 -12.21 8.54 6.35
C THR A 450 -12.96 7.80 5.23
N ILE A 451 -12.24 7.23 4.25
CA ILE A 451 -12.86 6.44 3.17
C ILE A 451 -13.51 5.16 3.72
N LEU A 452 -12.87 4.51 4.70
CA LEU A 452 -13.20 3.15 5.15
C LEU A 452 -14.00 3.07 6.46
N LEU A 453 -14.35 4.19 7.11
CA LEU A 453 -15.14 4.23 8.35
C LEU A 453 -16.40 3.32 8.27
N PRO A 454 -16.62 2.39 9.22
CA PRO A 454 -17.79 1.50 9.18
C PRO A 454 -19.14 2.20 9.22
N TRP A 455 -19.23 3.34 9.91
CA TRP A 455 -20.49 4.08 10.13
C TRP A 455 -20.72 5.21 9.12
N PHE A 456 -19.69 5.61 8.37
CA PHE A 456 -19.76 6.69 7.37
C PHE A 456 -18.65 6.54 6.30
N PRO A 457 -18.69 5.47 5.50
CA PRO A 457 -17.74 5.27 4.41
C PRO A 457 -17.88 6.40 3.39
N GLN A 458 -16.79 6.75 2.73
CA GLN A 458 -16.79 7.73 1.63
C GLN A 458 -16.47 7.04 0.31
N THR A 459 -17.26 6.00 0.02
CA THR A 459 -17.19 5.22 -1.21
C THR A 459 -18.55 4.60 -1.53
N MET A 460 -18.84 4.35 -2.80
CA MET A 460 -20.01 3.56 -3.23
C MET A 460 -19.77 2.05 -3.16
N ALA A 461 -18.53 1.63 -2.87
CA ALA A 461 -18.14 0.23 -2.89
C ALA A 461 -18.90 -0.63 -1.86
N SER A 462 -19.18 -1.88 -2.28
CA SER A 462 -19.77 -2.92 -1.43
C SER A 462 -19.01 -3.11 -0.10
N VAL A 463 -19.68 -3.70 0.91
CA VAL A 463 -19.00 -4.11 2.16
C VAL A 463 -17.82 -5.03 1.83
N ASP A 464 -18.01 -5.97 0.89
CA ASP A 464 -16.99 -6.97 0.57
C ASP A 464 -15.80 -6.39 -0.19
N LYS A 465 -15.98 -5.44 -1.13
CA LYS A 465 -14.83 -4.73 -1.73
C LYS A 465 -14.09 -3.87 -0.70
N ARG A 466 -14.79 -3.27 0.28
CA ARG A 466 -14.13 -2.57 1.42
C ARG A 466 -13.35 -3.50 2.34
N ARG A 467 -13.71 -4.79 2.42
CA ARG A 467 -12.93 -5.84 3.10
C ARG A 467 -11.66 -6.16 2.30
N VAL A 468 -11.80 -6.41 1.00
CA VAL A 468 -10.70 -6.65 0.05
C VAL A 468 -9.68 -5.50 0.08
N ALA A 469 -10.13 -4.24 0.10
CA ALA A 469 -9.25 -3.08 0.16
C ALA A 469 -8.35 -3.09 1.42
N VAL A 470 -8.90 -3.40 2.59
CA VAL A 470 -8.13 -3.47 3.84
C VAL A 470 -7.25 -4.72 3.92
N GLN A 471 -7.70 -5.87 3.40
CA GLN A 471 -6.87 -7.09 3.31
C GLN A 471 -5.68 -6.91 2.37
N THR A 472 -5.90 -6.28 1.21
CA THR A 472 -4.83 -5.99 0.23
C THR A 472 -3.85 -4.98 0.82
N LEU A 473 -4.35 -3.96 1.52
CA LEU A 473 -3.51 -2.98 2.23
C LEU A 473 -2.69 -3.64 3.35
N LEU A 474 -3.25 -4.60 4.08
CA LEU A 474 -2.53 -5.38 5.09
C LEU A 474 -1.44 -6.27 4.48
N LYS A 475 -1.66 -6.79 3.27
CA LYS A 475 -0.68 -7.59 2.52
C LYS A 475 0.49 -6.76 1.99
N GLU A 476 0.23 -5.56 1.45
CA GLU A 476 1.28 -4.71 0.85
C GLU A 476 1.93 -3.73 1.84
N TRP A 477 1.18 -3.16 2.79
CA TRP A 477 1.64 -2.14 3.74
C TRP A 477 1.24 -2.47 5.19
N PRO A 478 1.75 -3.57 5.77
CA PRO A 478 1.22 -4.15 7.01
C PRO A 478 1.19 -3.19 8.20
N ASP A 479 2.19 -2.33 8.37
CA ASP A 479 2.27 -1.39 9.51
C ASP A 479 1.33 -0.18 9.36
N ILE A 480 1.02 0.21 8.12
CA ILE A 480 0.02 1.26 7.83
C ILE A 480 -1.38 0.68 8.00
N ALA A 481 -1.62 -0.51 7.45
CA ALA A 481 -2.86 -1.26 7.61
C ALA A 481 -3.16 -1.56 9.08
N TRP A 482 -2.17 -1.93 9.88
CA TRP A 482 -2.31 -2.14 11.32
C TRP A 482 -2.85 -0.90 12.03
N LYS A 483 -2.19 0.25 11.83
CA LYS A 483 -2.63 1.55 12.39
C LYS A 483 -4.06 1.90 11.95
N LEU A 484 -4.38 1.67 10.67
CA LEU A 484 -5.72 1.89 10.12
C LEU A 484 -6.76 0.97 10.77
N ILE A 485 -6.50 -0.33 10.89
CA ILE A 485 -7.44 -1.30 11.46
C ILE A 485 -7.74 -0.95 12.92
N ILE A 486 -6.72 -0.57 13.71
CA ILE A 486 -6.92 -0.09 15.09
C ILE A 486 -7.80 1.19 15.11
N GLN A 487 -7.59 2.15 14.21
CA GLN A 487 -8.45 3.33 14.08
C GLN A 487 -9.90 3.00 13.68
N LEU A 488 -10.12 1.93 12.90
CA LEU A 488 -11.44 1.50 12.43
C LEU A 488 -12.19 0.62 13.46
N LEU A 489 -11.59 0.28 14.61
CA LEU A 489 -12.27 -0.43 15.69
C LEU A 489 -13.44 0.38 16.27
N PRO A 490 -14.49 -0.28 16.81
CA PRO A 490 -15.61 0.38 17.47
C PRO A 490 -15.15 1.43 18.50
N GLY A 491 -15.82 2.59 18.50
CA GLY A 491 -15.62 3.64 19.51
C GLY A 491 -14.40 4.57 19.31
N GLN A 492 -13.41 4.18 18.49
CA GLN A 492 -12.17 4.97 18.27
C GLN A 492 -12.42 6.27 17.51
N HIS A 493 -13.17 6.23 16.40
CA HIS A 493 -13.60 7.42 15.65
C HIS A 493 -15.11 7.61 15.74
N GLN A 494 -15.54 8.69 16.41
CA GLN A 494 -16.95 9.07 16.61
C GLN A 494 -17.36 10.32 15.82
N THR A 495 -16.42 10.95 15.12
CA THR A 495 -16.63 12.14 14.27
C THR A 495 -15.83 12.02 12.99
N SER A 496 -16.36 12.59 11.90
CA SER A 496 -15.72 12.68 10.58
C SER A 496 -16.31 13.87 9.84
N PHE A 497 -15.51 14.48 8.96
CA PHE A 497 -15.91 15.59 8.11
C PHE A 497 -16.24 15.14 6.67
N GLY A 498 -16.09 13.85 6.37
CA GLY A 498 -16.18 13.29 5.02
C GLY A 498 -14.91 13.55 4.19
N SER A 499 -14.87 12.96 2.99
CA SER A 499 -13.78 13.12 2.02
C SER A 499 -14.21 14.02 0.84
N TYR A 500 -13.26 14.35 -0.02
CA TYR A 500 -13.55 14.96 -1.31
C TYR A 500 -14.50 14.08 -2.16
N LYS A 501 -15.43 14.71 -2.89
CA LYS A 501 -16.38 14.05 -3.78
C LYS A 501 -16.09 14.39 -5.25
N PRO A 502 -16.25 13.44 -6.19
CA PRO A 502 -16.14 13.73 -7.62
C PRO A 502 -17.18 14.79 -8.04
N ASN A 503 -16.80 15.65 -8.99
CA ASN A 503 -17.66 16.72 -9.52
C ASN A 503 -18.11 16.47 -10.96
N TRP A 504 -17.44 15.59 -11.69
CA TRP A 504 -17.65 15.29 -13.10
C TRP A 504 -18.06 13.84 -13.34
N ARG A 505 -17.58 12.90 -12.51
CA ARG A 505 -18.02 11.51 -12.54
C ARG A 505 -19.29 11.34 -11.70
N ASN A 506 -20.44 11.15 -12.36
CA ASN A 506 -21.76 11.01 -11.72
C ASN A 506 -21.97 9.63 -11.07
N ILE A 507 -21.05 9.23 -10.19
CA ILE A 507 -21.02 7.91 -9.53
C ILE A 507 -21.94 7.90 -8.29
N ILE A 508 -22.12 9.04 -7.64
CA ILE A 508 -22.95 9.20 -6.45
C ILE A 508 -24.39 9.55 -6.89
N PRO A 509 -25.42 8.73 -6.57
CA PRO A 509 -26.80 9.05 -6.90
C PRO A 509 -27.30 10.30 -6.15
N ASP A 510 -28.08 11.15 -6.83
CA ASP A 510 -28.67 12.36 -6.24
C ASP A 510 -29.65 12.08 -5.09
N ASP A 511 -30.18 10.84 -5.01
CA ASP A 511 -31.17 10.37 -4.03
C ASP A 511 -30.58 9.48 -2.91
N LEU A 512 -29.26 9.53 -2.70
CA LEU A 512 -28.54 8.75 -1.67
C LEU A 512 -28.82 9.25 -0.23
N ASP A 513 -30.07 9.12 0.21
CA ASP A 513 -30.58 9.50 1.54
C ASP A 513 -30.42 8.39 2.60
N LYS A 514 -29.85 7.23 2.21
CA LYS A 514 -29.65 6.07 3.08
C LYS A 514 -28.24 6.07 3.66
N GLY A 515 -28.12 6.44 4.94
CA GLY A 515 -26.92 6.13 5.72
C GLY A 515 -26.75 4.63 5.95
N VAL A 516 -25.56 4.23 6.39
CA VAL A 516 -25.20 2.82 6.64
C VAL A 516 -26.21 2.15 7.56
N THR A 517 -26.69 0.97 7.20
CA THR A 517 -27.58 0.19 8.06
C THR A 517 -26.83 -0.35 9.27
N HIS A 518 -27.55 -0.58 10.37
CA HIS A 518 -26.97 -1.22 11.57
C HIS A 518 -26.35 -2.60 11.26
N GLN A 519 -26.89 -3.32 10.27
CA GLN A 519 -26.33 -4.60 9.82
C GLN A 519 -24.98 -4.43 9.13
N GLU A 520 -24.88 -3.54 8.14
CA GLU A 520 -23.63 -3.27 7.41
C GLU A 520 -22.53 -2.75 8.35
N TYR A 521 -22.89 -1.85 9.27
CA TYR A 521 -21.97 -1.31 10.29
C TYR A 521 -21.31 -2.44 11.10
N TRP A 522 -22.11 -3.33 11.70
CA TRP A 522 -21.55 -4.43 12.50
C TRP A 522 -20.87 -5.50 11.64
N GLN A 523 -21.38 -5.79 10.43
CA GLN A 523 -20.75 -6.71 9.48
C GLN A 523 -19.32 -6.27 9.10
N GLN A 524 -19.08 -4.97 9.00
CA GLN A 524 -17.77 -4.41 8.69
C GLN A 524 -16.91 -4.21 9.95
N ALA A 525 -17.49 -3.72 11.06
CA ALA A 525 -16.76 -3.50 12.31
C ALA A 525 -16.28 -4.81 12.95
N SER A 526 -17.10 -5.86 12.95
CA SER A 526 -16.66 -7.20 13.39
C SER A 526 -15.58 -7.76 12.48
N PHE A 527 -15.72 -7.61 11.16
CA PHE A 527 -14.67 -8.02 10.23
C PHE A 527 -13.34 -7.30 10.49
N TYR A 528 -13.34 -5.99 10.76
CA TYR A 528 -12.09 -5.28 11.08
C TYR A 528 -11.50 -5.73 12.42
N ALA A 529 -12.32 -6.06 13.41
CA ALA A 529 -11.83 -6.62 14.68
C ALA A 529 -11.25 -8.04 14.51
N GLU A 530 -11.95 -8.94 13.80
CA GLU A 530 -11.48 -10.29 13.45
C GLU A 530 -10.20 -10.24 12.60
N LEU A 531 -10.12 -9.30 11.65
CA LEU A 531 -8.92 -9.05 10.85
C LEU A 531 -7.78 -8.51 11.71
N ALA A 532 -8.05 -7.67 12.72
CA ALA A 532 -7.02 -7.20 13.67
C ALA A 532 -6.42 -8.38 14.45
N VAL A 533 -7.27 -9.25 15.01
CA VAL A 533 -6.83 -10.45 15.74
C VAL A 533 -6.04 -11.38 14.83
N SER A 534 -6.52 -11.59 13.61
CA SER A 534 -5.84 -12.43 12.60
C SER A 534 -4.51 -11.83 12.12
N ALA A 535 -4.41 -10.49 12.04
CA ALA A 535 -3.21 -9.75 11.65
C ALA A 535 -2.18 -9.62 12.77
N ALA A 536 -2.62 -9.73 14.03
CA ALA A 536 -1.74 -9.91 15.18
C ALA A 536 -1.21 -11.35 15.24
N ASN A 537 -2.03 -12.34 14.87
CA ASN A 537 -1.66 -13.75 14.82
C ASN A 537 -1.02 -14.21 16.16
N TYR A 538 0.26 -14.58 16.14
CA TYR A 538 1.05 -14.89 17.34
C TYR A 538 2.15 -13.84 17.61
N GLU A 539 2.13 -12.68 16.92
CA GLU A 539 3.11 -11.60 17.10
C GLU A 539 2.81 -10.83 18.40
N THR A 540 3.69 -10.99 19.39
CA THR A 540 3.43 -10.51 20.75
C THR A 540 3.27 -9.00 20.86
N THR A 541 3.99 -8.20 20.07
CA THR A 541 3.85 -6.73 20.03
C THR A 541 2.43 -6.29 19.63
N ARG A 542 1.87 -6.92 18.58
CA ARG A 542 0.52 -6.62 18.09
C ARG A 542 -0.56 -7.13 19.03
N LEU A 543 -0.37 -8.33 19.59
CA LEU A 543 -1.24 -8.88 20.62
C LEU A 543 -1.26 -8.00 21.88
N SER A 544 -0.12 -7.50 22.36
CA SER A 544 -0.02 -6.54 23.47
C SER A 544 -0.81 -5.24 23.20
N GLN A 545 -0.77 -4.72 21.97
CA GLN A 545 -1.58 -3.55 21.60
C GLN A 545 -3.09 -3.88 21.57
N LEU A 546 -3.49 -5.05 21.07
CA LEU A 546 -4.90 -5.46 21.10
C LEU A 546 -5.43 -5.73 22.51
N ILE A 547 -4.57 -6.21 23.42
CA ILE A 547 -4.94 -6.37 24.84
C ILE A 547 -5.38 -5.04 25.44
N ASP A 548 -4.73 -3.93 25.08
CA ASP A 548 -5.10 -2.57 25.54
C ASP A 548 -6.45 -2.07 24.94
N HIS A 549 -7.00 -2.78 23.95
CA HIS A 549 -8.28 -2.51 23.28
C HIS A 549 -9.36 -3.59 23.51
N PHE A 550 -9.17 -4.51 24.46
CA PHE A 550 -10.09 -5.63 24.73
C PHE A 550 -11.57 -5.19 24.95
N ASP A 551 -11.78 -3.98 25.45
CA ASP A 551 -13.07 -3.36 25.72
C ASP A 551 -13.79 -2.78 24.47
N HIS A 552 -13.10 -2.74 23.33
CA HIS A 552 -13.63 -2.24 22.05
C HIS A 552 -13.94 -3.35 21.03
N LEU A 553 -13.63 -4.61 21.36
CA LEU A 553 -13.81 -5.76 20.44
C LEU A 553 -15.23 -6.35 20.51
N PRO A 554 -15.89 -6.61 19.37
CA PRO A 554 -17.12 -7.40 19.31
C PRO A 554 -16.90 -8.84 19.78
N GLU A 555 -17.96 -9.50 20.28
CA GLU A 555 -17.91 -10.83 20.91
C GLU A 555 -17.13 -11.89 20.09
N PRO A 556 -17.28 -12.05 18.76
CA PRO A 556 -16.48 -13.01 17.99
C PRO A 556 -14.97 -12.73 18.03
N ALA A 557 -14.57 -11.45 17.90
CA ALA A 557 -13.17 -11.05 17.92
C ALA A 557 -12.59 -11.07 19.34
N PHE A 558 -13.39 -10.74 20.36
CA PHE A 558 -13.04 -10.90 21.78
C PHE A 558 -12.74 -12.36 22.09
N ASP A 559 -13.64 -13.26 21.69
CA ASP A 559 -13.50 -14.70 21.91
C ASP A 559 -12.33 -15.27 21.12
N GLN A 560 -12.14 -14.88 19.85
CA GLN A 560 -10.98 -15.25 19.05
C GLN A 560 -9.66 -14.78 19.67
N LEU A 561 -9.59 -13.54 20.18
CA LEU A 561 -8.38 -13.04 20.85
C LEU A 561 -8.11 -13.80 22.16
N ALA A 562 -9.15 -14.06 22.96
CA ALA A 562 -9.03 -14.84 24.19
C ALA A 562 -8.66 -16.31 23.92
N GLU A 563 -9.10 -16.88 22.80
CA GLU A 563 -8.72 -18.21 22.31
C GLU A 563 -7.28 -18.23 21.82
N VAL A 564 -6.85 -17.27 20.98
CA VAL A 564 -5.46 -17.12 20.53
C VAL A 564 -4.53 -16.97 21.72
N LEU A 565 -4.83 -16.08 22.67
CA LEU A 565 -4.03 -15.91 23.89
C LEU A 565 -4.09 -17.13 24.83
N SER A 566 -5.20 -17.88 24.87
CA SER A 566 -5.30 -19.17 25.59
C SER A 566 -4.71 -20.35 24.81
N SER A 567 -4.31 -20.15 23.56
CA SER A 567 -3.99 -21.26 22.65
C SER A 567 -2.78 -22.03 23.13
N GLN A 568 -2.68 -23.28 22.70
CA GLN A 568 -1.48 -24.07 22.91
C GLN A 568 -0.26 -23.36 22.30
N THR A 569 -0.37 -22.76 21.12
CA THR A 569 0.70 -21.98 20.46
C THR A 569 1.22 -20.85 21.35
N ILE A 570 0.34 -20.02 21.92
CA ILE A 570 0.77 -18.93 22.83
C ILE A 570 1.23 -19.48 24.19
N SER A 571 0.65 -20.57 24.69
CA SER A 571 1.06 -21.20 25.96
C SER A 571 2.41 -21.92 25.87
N GLU A 572 2.80 -22.37 24.68
CA GLU A 572 4.07 -23.03 24.35
C GLU A 572 5.14 -22.04 23.84
N LEU A 573 4.80 -20.77 23.60
CA LEU A 573 5.78 -19.75 23.22
C LEU A 573 6.94 -19.71 24.24
N PRO A 574 8.15 -19.32 23.78
CA PRO A 574 9.24 -18.93 24.66
C PRO A 574 8.73 -18.00 25.77
N GLU A 575 9.11 -18.31 26.99
CA GLU A 575 8.44 -17.78 28.18
C GLU A 575 8.70 -16.28 28.40
N ASP A 576 9.77 -15.76 27.79
CA ASP A 576 10.07 -14.34 27.61
C ASP A 576 9.02 -13.62 26.74
N GLN A 577 8.51 -14.29 25.70
CA GLN A 577 7.44 -13.76 24.84
C GLN A 577 6.07 -13.87 25.54
N ARG A 578 5.83 -14.97 26.27
CA ARG A 578 4.64 -15.12 27.13
C ARG A 578 4.60 -14.07 28.24
N LEU A 579 5.75 -13.72 28.81
CA LEU A 579 5.88 -12.70 29.86
C LEU A 579 5.41 -11.31 29.41
N LEU A 580 5.69 -10.91 28.16
CA LEU A 580 5.23 -9.63 27.60
C LEU A 580 3.70 -9.56 27.53
N LEU A 581 3.05 -10.64 27.08
CA LEU A 581 1.59 -10.75 27.01
C LEU A 581 0.98 -10.78 28.41
N TRP A 582 1.56 -11.57 29.31
CA TRP A 582 1.14 -11.69 30.71
C TRP A 582 1.22 -10.36 31.46
N ASP A 583 2.25 -9.55 31.21
CA ASP A 583 2.41 -8.21 31.80
C ASP A 583 1.33 -7.22 31.29
N HIS A 584 1.06 -7.18 29.98
CA HIS A 584 -0.04 -6.36 29.43
C HIS A 584 -1.41 -6.82 29.98
N LEU A 585 -1.70 -8.12 29.97
CA LEU A 585 -2.93 -8.68 30.54
C LEU A 585 -3.08 -8.31 32.01
N THR A 586 -2.01 -8.46 32.80
CA THR A 586 -1.99 -8.15 34.24
C THR A 586 -2.13 -6.66 34.50
N LYS A 587 -1.55 -5.78 33.67
CA LYS A 587 -1.75 -4.33 33.76
C LYS A 587 -3.18 -3.93 33.41
N PHE A 588 -3.75 -4.50 32.36
CA PHE A 588 -5.12 -4.28 31.92
C PHE A 588 -6.14 -4.70 32.99
N THR A 589 -6.07 -5.94 33.48
CA THR A 589 -6.97 -6.44 34.53
C THR A 589 -6.82 -5.64 35.83
N ASN A 590 -5.58 -5.35 36.28
CA ASN A 590 -5.38 -4.51 37.46
C ASN A 590 -5.94 -3.09 37.31
N LYS A 591 -5.88 -2.48 36.12
CA LYS A 591 -6.53 -1.19 35.84
C LYS A 591 -8.05 -1.29 35.99
N HIS A 592 -8.67 -2.29 35.37
CA HIS A 592 -10.12 -2.49 35.46
C HIS A 592 -10.58 -2.86 36.89
N ARG A 593 -9.85 -3.71 37.61
CA ARG A 593 -10.10 -4.07 39.02
C ARG A 593 -9.94 -2.87 39.96
N ARG A 594 -8.92 -2.02 39.77
CA ARG A 594 -8.67 -0.80 40.57
C ARG A 594 -9.74 0.28 40.39
N PHE A 595 -10.43 0.28 39.25
CA PHE A 595 -11.48 1.24 38.90
C PHE A 595 -12.83 0.54 38.62
N SER A 596 -13.16 -0.51 39.39
CA SER A 596 -14.37 -1.34 39.23
C SER A 596 -15.69 -0.56 39.14
N ASP A 597 -15.74 0.61 39.77
CA ASP A 597 -16.96 1.42 39.89
C ASP A 597 -17.15 2.39 38.69
N ALA A 598 -16.24 2.39 37.71
CA ALA A 598 -16.28 3.29 36.56
C ALA A 598 -17.14 2.74 35.41
N LYS A 599 -17.88 3.63 34.72
CA LYS A 599 -18.80 3.25 33.62
C LYS A 599 -18.15 2.57 32.39
N TRP A 600 -16.84 2.74 32.21
CA TRP A 600 -16.06 2.11 31.15
C TRP A 600 -15.42 0.79 31.59
N ALA A 601 -15.52 0.42 32.87
CA ALA A 601 -14.98 -0.84 33.34
C ALA A 601 -15.76 -2.02 32.75
N LEU A 602 -15.03 -3.04 32.29
CA LEU A 602 -15.63 -4.26 31.79
C LEU A 602 -16.44 -4.97 32.89
N PRO A 603 -17.51 -5.70 32.52
CA PRO A 603 -18.20 -6.63 33.42
C PRO A 603 -17.26 -7.63 34.09
N ASP A 604 -17.58 -8.00 35.33
CA ASP A 604 -16.77 -8.90 36.17
C ASP A 604 -16.52 -10.27 35.53
N ASP A 605 -17.50 -10.78 34.78
CA ASP A 605 -17.41 -12.02 34.01
C ASP A 605 -16.38 -11.92 32.87
N LEU A 606 -16.36 -10.81 32.11
CA LEU A 606 -15.37 -10.59 31.06
C LEU A 606 -13.97 -10.34 31.63
N ILE A 607 -13.83 -9.59 32.72
CA ILE A 607 -12.54 -9.43 33.43
C ILE A 607 -12.04 -10.79 33.90
N SER A 608 -12.91 -11.59 34.53
CA SER A 608 -12.55 -12.93 35.02
C SER A 608 -12.18 -13.87 33.86
N ARG A 609 -12.80 -13.76 32.68
CA ARG A 609 -12.36 -14.49 31.47
C ARG A 609 -10.93 -14.12 31.09
N ILE A 610 -10.57 -12.83 31.06
CA ILE A 610 -9.21 -12.35 30.75
C ILE A 610 -8.21 -12.78 31.84
N GLU A 611 -8.58 -12.74 33.11
CA GLU A 611 -7.75 -13.24 34.22
C GLU A 611 -7.47 -14.74 34.09
N ASN A 612 -8.47 -15.56 33.72
CA ASN A 612 -8.28 -16.99 33.42
C ASN A 612 -7.35 -17.24 32.20
N VAL A 613 -7.23 -16.30 31.26
CA VAL A 613 -6.22 -16.36 30.18
C VAL A 613 -4.83 -16.06 30.76
N SER A 614 -4.72 -14.97 31.54
CA SER A 614 -3.47 -14.56 32.20
C SER A 614 -2.92 -15.66 33.13
N GLU A 615 -3.79 -16.36 33.87
CA GLU A 615 -3.38 -17.49 34.72
C GLU A 615 -2.75 -18.64 33.94
N LYS A 616 -3.23 -18.96 32.74
CA LYS A 616 -2.62 -20.00 31.86
C LYS A 616 -1.27 -19.57 31.32
N LEU A 617 -1.08 -18.26 31.09
CA LEU A 617 0.18 -17.68 30.64
C LEU A 617 1.16 -17.38 31.78
N THR A 618 0.81 -17.74 33.03
CA THR A 618 1.72 -17.64 34.18
C THR A 618 3.01 -18.42 33.88
N PRO A 619 4.19 -17.79 34.04
CA PRO A 619 5.46 -18.49 33.94
C PRO A 619 5.55 -19.68 34.90
N THR A 620 5.74 -20.88 34.36
CA THR A 620 5.81 -22.15 35.11
C THR A 620 7.24 -22.61 35.32
N ASN A 621 8.18 -22.14 34.53
CA ASN A 621 9.59 -22.37 34.79
C ASN A 621 10.03 -21.40 35.90
N PRO A 622 10.61 -21.90 37.02
CA PRO A 622 11.22 -21.04 38.03
C PRO A 622 12.15 -19.98 37.40
N PHE A 623 12.82 -20.31 36.30
CA PHE A 623 13.73 -19.39 35.60
C PHE A 623 13.07 -18.09 35.20
N ASN A 624 11.86 -18.18 34.66
CA ASN A 624 11.16 -17.09 33.95
C ASN A 624 10.12 -16.44 34.86
N LEU A 625 9.52 -17.24 35.75
CA LEU A 625 8.87 -16.77 36.97
C LEU A 625 9.81 -15.89 37.82
N TYR A 626 11.11 -16.20 37.85
CA TYR A 626 12.15 -15.42 38.53
C TYR A 626 13.01 -14.58 37.57
N GLN A 627 12.80 -14.55 36.26
CA GLN A 627 13.67 -13.84 35.30
C GLN A 627 13.60 -12.33 35.50
N HIS A 628 12.42 -11.81 35.83
CA HIS A 628 12.24 -10.42 36.25
C HIS A 628 13.05 -10.10 37.52
N LEU A 629 13.36 -11.09 38.37
CA LEU A 629 14.27 -10.91 39.50
C LEU A 629 15.75 -10.88 39.07
N PHE A 630 16.13 -11.28 37.86
CA PHE A 630 17.53 -11.26 37.37
C PHE A 630 17.77 -10.24 36.24
N ALA A 631 16.81 -9.35 35.98
CA ALA A 631 16.96 -8.15 35.15
C ALA A 631 17.63 -7.00 35.93
N ASP A 632 18.07 -5.94 35.25
CA ASP A 632 18.87 -4.86 35.86
C ASP A 632 18.02 -3.68 36.45
N HIS A 633 16.69 -3.80 36.55
CA HIS A 633 15.77 -2.77 37.07
C HIS A 633 14.96 -3.27 38.30
N ASP A 634 15.48 -3.06 39.51
CA ASP A 634 14.91 -3.64 40.75
C ASP A 634 13.66 -2.90 41.33
N PHE A 635 13.29 -1.70 40.84
CA PHE A 635 12.29 -0.81 41.53
C PHE A 635 10.81 -1.16 41.31
N ASP A 636 10.43 -1.70 40.14
CA ASP A 636 9.03 -1.96 39.78
C ASP A 636 8.43 -3.21 40.47
N LEU A 637 9.22 -3.85 41.34
CA LEU A 637 8.92 -5.15 41.97
C LEU A 637 8.36 -5.04 43.40
N PHE A 638 8.12 -3.82 43.89
CA PHE A 638 7.62 -3.55 45.24
C PHE A 638 6.10 -3.35 45.27
N LYS A 639 5.39 -4.19 46.04
CA LYS A 639 3.91 -4.14 46.14
C LYS A 639 3.35 -3.07 47.09
N ASP A 640 4.19 -2.47 47.94
CA ASP A 640 3.83 -1.48 48.95
C ASP A 640 4.99 -0.49 49.20
N ASN A 641 4.65 0.73 49.64
CA ASN A 641 5.60 1.81 49.96
C ASN A 641 6.33 1.56 51.31
N GLY A 642 7.27 0.62 51.35
CA GLY A 642 8.03 0.18 52.54
C GLY A 642 9.56 0.40 52.48
N ASP A 643 10.28 -0.16 53.47
CA ASP A 643 11.71 0.08 53.74
C ASP A 643 12.68 -0.71 52.82
N TRP A 644 13.70 -0.04 52.29
CA TRP A 644 14.53 -0.46 51.15
C TRP A 644 15.63 -1.48 51.51
N GLU A 645 16.34 -1.29 52.63
CA GLU A 645 17.48 -2.15 53.00
C GLU A 645 17.01 -3.57 53.35
N GLU A 646 15.76 -3.68 53.80
CA GLU A 646 15.08 -4.96 54.00
C GLU A 646 14.50 -5.55 52.71
N GLN A 647 14.16 -4.72 51.71
CA GLN A 647 13.76 -5.18 50.38
C GLN A 647 14.93 -5.78 49.58
N GLN A 648 16.10 -5.13 49.52
CA GLN A 648 17.25 -5.63 48.74
C GLN A 648 17.78 -6.98 49.27
N ARG A 649 17.80 -7.15 50.59
CA ARG A 649 18.17 -8.42 51.24
C ARG A 649 17.18 -9.54 50.90
N LYS A 650 15.88 -9.22 50.87
CA LYS A 650 14.81 -10.15 50.44
C LYS A 650 14.92 -10.48 48.95
N LEU A 651 15.43 -9.57 48.11
CA LEU A 651 15.64 -9.80 46.68
C LEU A 651 16.85 -10.73 46.40
N ASN A 652 18.01 -10.49 47.01
CA ASN A 652 19.15 -11.40 46.83
C ASN A 652 18.91 -12.78 47.47
N ALA A 653 18.24 -12.84 48.63
CA ALA A 653 17.80 -14.12 49.19
C ALA A 653 16.83 -14.85 48.25
N ARG A 654 15.90 -14.13 47.59
CA ARG A 654 15.04 -14.71 46.53
C ARG A 654 15.85 -15.22 45.33
N ARG A 655 16.90 -14.51 44.89
CA ARG A 655 17.81 -14.93 43.80
C ARG A 655 18.60 -16.20 44.16
N GLU A 656 19.17 -16.28 45.36
CA GLU A 656 19.91 -17.46 45.83
C GLU A 656 18.98 -18.65 46.11
N THR A 657 17.79 -18.40 46.67
CA THR A 657 16.74 -19.42 46.80
C THR A 657 16.28 -19.90 45.43
N ALA A 658 16.13 -19.04 44.43
CA ALA A 658 15.82 -19.44 43.06
C ALA A 658 16.87 -20.37 42.46
N ILE A 659 18.17 -20.01 42.48
CA ILE A 659 19.24 -20.91 41.98
C ILE A 659 19.29 -22.21 42.78
N THR A 660 19.05 -22.16 44.09
CA THR A 660 19.06 -23.34 44.96
C THR A 660 17.85 -24.25 44.73
N GLU A 661 16.65 -23.72 44.50
CA GLU A 661 15.46 -24.49 44.10
C GLU A 661 15.69 -25.13 42.72
N ILE A 662 16.27 -24.38 41.78
CA ILE A 662 16.63 -24.88 40.44
C ILE A 662 17.66 -26.02 40.53
N PHE A 663 18.67 -25.91 41.40
CA PHE A 663 19.65 -26.96 41.64
C PHE A 663 19.05 -28.16 42.40
N GLN A 664 18.22 -27.93 43.42
CA GLN A 664 17.60 -29.01 44.21
C GLN A 664 16.58 -29.82 43.42
N GLN A 665 16.02 -29.28 42.34
CA GLN A 665 15.06 -30.00 41.50
C GLN A 665 15.69 -31.17 40.71
N ASN A 666 16.90 -31.01 40.15
CA ASN A 666 17.54 -32.04 39.29
C ASN A 666 19.08 -31.95 39.21
N GLY A 667 19.74 -31.23 40.11
CA GLY A 667 21.20 -31.12 40.17
C GLY A 667 21.78 -30.11 39.16
N VAL A 668 22.86 -30.54 38.48
CA VAL A 668 23.68 -29.67 37.63
C VAL A 668 22.95 -29.30 36.34
N GLU A 669 22.37 -30.30 35.66
CA GLU A 669 21.68 -30.16 34.38
C GLU A 669 20.53 -29.13 34.40
N SER A 670 19.87 -28.92 35.54
CA SER A 670 18.82 -27.90 35.65
C SER A 670 19.39 -26.48 35.73
N VAL A 671 20.50 -26.25 36.45
CA VAL A 671 21.15 -24.93 36.46
C VAL A 671 21.86 -24.64 35.15
N VAL A 672 22.40 -25.68 34.49
CA VAL A 672 22.91 -25.63 33.12
C VAL A 672 21.87 -24.98 32.21
N ARG A 673 20.65 -25.54 32.15
CA ARG A 673 19.56 -24.99 31.34
C ARG A 673 19.15 -23.55 31.71
N PHE A 674 19.34 -23.10 32.94
CA PHE A 674 18.96 -21.72 33.35
C PHE A 674 19.89 -20.66 32.81
N ALA A 675 21.20 -20.97 32.75
CA ALA A 675 22.15 -20.04 32.18
C ALA A 675 21.76 -19.68 30.74
N GLU A 676 21.23 -20.64 29.98
CA GLU A 676 20.88 -20.48 28.58
C GLU A 676 19.66 -19.56 28.34
N SER A 677 18.81 -19.32 29.34
CA SER A 677 17.54 -18.58 29.15
C SER A 677 17.57 -17.12 29.60
N VAL A 678 18.54 -16.69 30.41
CA VAL A 678 18.62 -15.31 30.92
C VAL A 678 19.56 -14.42 30.10
N THR A 679 19.36 -13.11 30.16
CA THR A 679 20.23 -12.08 29.52
C THR A 679 21.65 -12.02 30.10
N SER A 680 22.00 -12.86 31.07
CA SER A 680 23.36 -12.98 31.61
C SER A 680 23.70 -14.42 32.02
N PRO A 681 23.96 -15.33 31.06
CA PRO A 681 24.30 -16.74 31.33
C PRO A 681 25.48 -16.92 32.28
N GLY A 682 26.46 -16.01 32.20
CA GLY A 682 27.61 -15.98 33.11
C GLY A 682 27.26 -15.68 34.57
N LYS A 683 26.22 -14.90 34.87
CA LYS A 683 25.73 -14.68 36.25
C LYS A 683 25.19 -15.99 36.84
N VAL A 684 24.60 -16.87 36.02
CA VAL A 684 24.13 -18.21 36.43
C VAL A 684 25.27 -19.21 36.59
N GLY A 685 26.18 -19.34 35.61
CA GLY A 685 27.37 -20.19 35.73
C GLY A 685 28.29 -19.79 36.90
N HIS A 686 28.36 -18.49 37.23
CA HIS A 686 29.05 -17.98 38.41
C HIS A 686 28.36 -18.37 39.73
N SER A 687 27.02 -18.41 39.75
CA SER A 687 26.22 -18.80 40.93
C SER A 687 26.23 -20.31 41.14
N LEU A 688 26.34 -21.10 40.05
CA LEU A 688 26.52 -22.56 40.09
C LEU A 688 27.89 -22.96 40.67
N GLY A 689 28.97 -22.31 40.25
CA GLY A 689 30.34 -22.63 40.67
C GLY A 689 30.70 -22.36 42.13
N VAL A 690 29.73 -22.04 43.00
CA VAL A 690 29.88 -21.93 44.46
C VAL A 690 29.50 -23.23 45.17
N ILE A 691 28.75 -24.12 44.48
CA ILE A 691 28.32 -25.42 45.01
C ILE A 691 29.47 -26.42 44.83
N ALA A 692 30.01 -26.93 45.93
CA ALA A 692 31.18 -27.80 45.94
C ALA A 692 30.77 -29.29 45.83
N ASP A 693 30.73 -29.80 44.60
CA ASP A 693 30.47 -31.20 44.28
C ASP A 693 31.35 -31.62 43.08
N ASP A 694 31.94 -32.82 43.12
CA ASP A 694 32.83 -33.33 42.05
C ASP A 694 32.06 -33.94 40.87
N VAL A 695 30.78 -34.27 41.07
CA VAL A 695 29.89 -34.78 40.02
C VAL A 695 29.71 -33.75 38.89
N ILE A 696 29.77 -32.45 39.21
CA ILE A 696 29.59 -31.36 38.25
C ILE A 696 30.63 -31.39 37.11
N ASP A 697 31.87 -31.83 37.39
CA ASP A 697 32.96 -31.86 36.40
C ASP A 697 32.84 -33.04 35.44
N LEU A 698 32.49 -34.20 35.99
CA LEU A 698 32.31 -35.46 35.26
C LEU A 698 31.04 -35.47 34.39
N THR A 699 30.04 -34.68 34.75
CA THR A 699 28.81 -34.49 33.97
C THR A 699 29.06 -33.64 32.73
N LEU A 700 29.88 -32.59 32.85
CA LEU A 700 30.07 -31.61 31.79
C LEU A 700 31.20 -31.99 30.80
N LEU A 701 32.15 -32.84 31.20
CA LEU A 701 33.22 -33.37 30.35
C LEU A 701 33.22 -34.93 30.30
N PRO A 702 33.40 -35.56 29.12
CA PRO A 702 33.60 -34.97 27.79
C PRO A 702 32.29 -34.58 27.09
N HIS A 703 31.15 -34.71 27.76
CA HIS A 703 29.83 -34.80 27.12
C HIS A 703 29.48 -33.61 26.21
N PHE A 704 29.72 -32.38 26.66
CA PHE A 704 29.38 -31.19 25.88
C PHE A 704 30.49 -30.71 24.92
N LEU A 705 31.61 -31.44 24.83
CA LEU A 705 32.68 -31.16 23.87
C LEU A 705 32.27 -31.50 22.44
N ASN A 706 31.29 -32.39 22.26
CA ASN A 706 30.77 -32.82 20.96
C ASN A 706 29.33 -32.33 20.73
N ALA A 707 28.88 -31.36 21.53
CA ALA A 707 27.57 -30.76 21.43
C ALA A 707 27.47 -29.78 20.26
N LYS A 708 26.27 -29.70 19.67
CA LYS A 708 25.96 -28.88 18.49
C LYS A 708 25.55 -27.42 18.83
N ASP A 709 25.80 -26.94 20.05
CA ASP A 709 25.12 -25.75 20.62
C ASP A 709 26.10 -24.70 21.19
N TYR A 710 25.84 -23.41 20.91
CA TYR A 710 26.59 -22.25 21.39
C TYR A 710 26.34 -21.91 22.86
N LYS A 711 25.09 -22.00 23.35
CA LYS A 711 24.80 -21.60 24.73
C LYS A 711 25.36 -22.65 25.69
N ASN A 712 25.18 -23.93 25.38
CA ASN A 712 25.85 -25.02 26.07
C ASN A 712 27.39 -24.93 25.95
N LYS A 713 27.94 -24.41 24.84
CA LYS A 713 29.37 -24.07 24.76
C LYS A 713 29.77 -22.86 25.62
N ALA A 714 29.00 -21.78 25.69
CA ALA A 714 29.31 -20.58 26.50
C ALA A 714 29.12 -20.83 28.00
N LEU A 715 28.22 -21.74 28.34
CA LEU A 715 27.94 -22.27 29.66
C LEU A 715 28.98 -23.30 30.08
N VAL A 716 29.25 -24.33 29.28
CA VAL A 716 30.33 -25.28 29.59
C VAL A 716 31.67 -24.58 29.54
N SER A 717 31.87 -23.56 28.69
CA SER A 717 33.07 -22.72 28.73
C SER A 717 33.08 -21.82 29.96
N GLY A 718 31.98 -21.14 30.34
CA GLY A 718 31.92 -20.35 31.58
C GLY A 718 32.10 -21.19 32.85
N PHE A 719 31.69 -22.45 32.81
CA PHE A 719 31.88 -23.45 33.85
C PHE A 719 33.31 -24.02 33.87
N VAL A 720 33.80 -24.57 32.75
CA VAL A 720 35.18 -25.05 32.56
C VAL A 720 36.17 -23.92 32.88
N TRP A 721 35.82 -22.67 32.58
CA TRP A 721 36.59 -21.47 32.94
C TRP A 721 36.48 -21.13 34.43
N ARG A 722 35.30 -21.16 35.06
CA ARG A 722 35.16 -20.92 36.51
C ARG A 722 35.83 -22.02 37.34
N ARG A 723 35.82 -23.28 36.89
CA ARG A 723 36.61 -24.39 37.44
C ARG A 723 38.10 -24.20 37.18
N TYR A 724 38.54 -23.97 35.94
CA TYR A 724 39.95 -23.68 35.62
C TYR A 724 40.51 -22.49 36.41
N HIS A 725 39.70 -21.46 36.70
CA HIS A 725 40.08 -20.27 37.48
C HIS A 725 40.10 -20.52 39.01
N ILE A 726 39.53 -21.65 39.48
CA ILE A 726 39.71 -22.16 40.84
C ILE A 726 40.80 -23.27 40.87
N TYR A 727 41.23 -23.81 39.70
CA TYR A 727 42.23 -24.88 39.50
C TYR A 727 43.29 -24.56 38.39
N GLY A 728 43.44 -25.33 37.28
CA GLY A 728 44.43 -25.06 36.21
C GLY A 728 44.57 -26.12 35.08
N TRP A 729 45.55 -26.00 34.15
CA TRP A 729 45.79 -26.98 33.03
C TRP A 729 46.07 -28.41 33.52
N GLU A 730 46.60 -28.53 34.75
CA GLU A 730 46.80 -29.80 35.46
C GLU A 730 45.49 -30.61 35.60
N TRP A 731 44.32 -29.96 35.49
CA TRP A 731 43.03 -30.63 35.38
C TRP A 731 42.76 -31.15 33.95
N CYS A 732 43.14 -30.43 32.88
CA CYS A 732 42.94 -30.89 31.50
C CYS A 732 43.74 -32.16 31.16
N ASP A 733 44.98 -32.30 31.65
CA ASP A 733 45.80 -33.49 31.39
C ASP A 733 45.40 -34.68 32.27
N ASN A 734 44.91 -34.41 33.49
CA ASN A 734 44.38 -35.43 34.40
C ASN A 734 42.89 -35.78 34.17
N VAL A 735 42.17 -35.06 33.29
CA VAL A 735 40.86 -35.47 32.77
C VAL A 735 41.04 -36.72 31.91
N ASP A 736 40.39 -37.81 32.31
CA ASP A 736 40.53 -39.12 31.68
C ASP A 736 39.97 -39.12 30.24
N LYS A 737 40.82 -39.57 29.30
CA LYS A 737 40.51 -39.69 27.86
C LYS A 737 40.60 -41.13 27.36
N SER A 738 40.94 -42.08 28.24
CA SER A 738 41.16 -43.48 27.88
C SER A 738 39.89 -44.16 27.33
N GLY A 739 38.72 -43.61 27.63
CA GLY A 739 37.42 -44.03 27.10
C GLY A 739 36.83 -43.17 25.96
N TRP A 740 37.60 -42.26 25.33
CA TRP A 740 37.10 -41.43 24.23
C TRP A 740 37.23 -42.16 22.87
N THR A 741 36.25 -42.03 21.98
CA THR A 741 36.18 -42.80 20.73
C THR A 741 36.78 -42.08 19.52
N PRO A 742 37.27 -42.76 18.46
CA PRO A 742 37.80 -42.15 17.23
C PRO A 742 36.98 -40.99 16.65
N GLY A 743 35.64 -41.08 16.63
CA GLY A 743 34.76 -40.00 16.17
C GLY A 743 34.54 -38.89 17.20
N GLN A 744 34.57 -39.18 18.50
CA GLN A 744 34.49 -38.18 19.57
C GLN A 744 35.83 -37.48 19.83
N ILE A 745 36.94 -38.16 19.53
CA ILE A 745 38.28 -37.64 19.39
C ILE A 745 38.29 -36.79 18.13
N GLY A 746 37.74 -37.28 17.00
CA GLY A 746 37.51 -36.51 15.76
C GLY A 746 36.62 -35.28 15.94
N GLN A 747 35.69 -35.28 16.90
CA GLN A 747 34.76 -34.18 17.18
C GLN A 747 35.25 -33.26 18.32
N PHE A 748 36.05 -33.77 19.27
CA PHE A 748 36.87 -32.96 20.18
C PHE A 748 37.96 -32.24 19.38
N LEU A 749 38.50 -32.91 18.35
CA LEU A 749 39.29 -32.34 17.25
C LEU A 749 38.49 -31.44 16.30
N ALA A 750 37.15 -31.47 16.30
CA ALA A 750 36.28 -30.56 15.53
C ALA A 750 35.61 -29.46 16.38
N CYS A 751 35.84 -29.46 17.70
CA CYS A 751 35.80 -28.27 18.55
C CYS A 751 37.20 -27.64 18.72
N LEU A 752 38.20 -28.27 18.10
CA LEU A 752 39.38 -27.68 17.46
C LEU A 752 39.11 -27.64 15.92
N PRO A 753 40.05 -27.36 15.00
CA PRO A 753 39.72 -27.20 13.57
C PRO A 753 39.99 -28.47 12.72
N PHE A 754 39.11 -28.73 11.74
CA PHE A 754 39.32 -29.78 10.72
C PHE A 754 40.27 -29.26 9.62
N THR A 755 41.55 -29.61 9.72
CA THR A 755 42.67 -29.14 8.89
C THR A 755 43.70 -30.24 8.73
N LYS A 756 44.84 -29.98 8.06
CA LYS A 756 45.91 -30.98 7.98
C LYS A 756 46.55 -31.30 9.34
N GLU A 757 46.51 -30.46 10.37
CA GLU A 757 46.89 -30.84 11.74
C GLU A 757 45.89 -31.81 12.39
N ALA A 758 44.66 -31.85 11.86
CA ALA A 758 43.64 -32.84 12.16
C ALA A 758 43.62 -34.00 11.15
N TRP A 759 44.17 -33.88 9.92
CA TRP A 759 44.50 -35.04 9.09
C TRP A 759 45.77 -35.73 9.60
N ASP A 760 46.72 -35.00 10.17
CA ASP A 760 47.91 -35.49 10.86
C ASP A 760 47.54 -36.05 12.24
N ARG A 761 46.46 -35.57 12.88
CA ARG A 761 45.84 -36.26 14.03
C ARG A 761 44.81 -37.32 13.59
N VAL A 762 44.33 -37.32 12.33
CA VAL A 762 43.75 -38.50 11.67
C VAL A 762 44.86 -39.49 11.29
N SER A 763 46.13 -39.08 11.23
CA SER A 763 47.30 -39.94 10.99
C SER A 763 48.15 -40.18 12.27
N GLU A 764 47.83 -39.57 13.41
CA GLU A 764 48.54 -39.72 14.71
C GLU A 764 47.61 -40.22 15.83
N TRP A 765 46.40 -39.63 15.94
CA TRP A 765 45.34 -40.04 16.87
C TRP A 765 44.35 -41.03 16.18
N LEU A 766 44.24 -41.04 14.84
CA LEU A 766 43.47 -42.05 14.07
C LEU A 766 44.34 -42.96 13.15
N LYS A 767 45.57 -42.59 12.78
CA LYS A 767 46.53 -43.38 11.97
C LYS A 767 45.99 -43.97 10.66
N GLU A 768 45.82 -45.29 10.60
CA GLU A 768 45.52 -46.06 9.39
C GLU A 768 44.05 -45.89 8.92
N ASN A 769 43.37 -44.89 9.48
CA ASN A 769 41.95 -44.62 9.35
C ASN A 769 41.65 -43.39 8.45
N GLU A 770 42.54 -43.05 7.51
CA GLU A 770 42.25 -42.13 6.38
C GLU A 770 41.07 -42.64 5.49
N ASN A 771 40.67 -43.89 5.69
CA ASN A 771 39.48 -44.49 5.09
C ASN A 771 38.17 -44.09 5.80
N GLU A 772 38.22 -43.62 7.06
CA GLU A 772 37.11 -42.91 7.73
C GLU A 772 36.81 -41.54 7.06
N TYR A 773 37.50 -41.24 5.96
CA TYR A 773 37.57 -39.99 5.21
C TYR A 773 37.42 -40.22 3.68
N TRP A 774 38.20 -41.08 2.99
CA TRP A 774 38.03 -41.35 1.54
C TRP A 774 37.02 -42.47 1.17
N SER A 775 36.51 -43.27 2.11
CA SER A 775 35.42 -44.25 1.82
C SER A 775 34.08 -44.01 2.52
N ARG A 776 33.90 -42.87 3.21
CA ARG A 776 32.63 -42.51 3.89
C ARG A 776 31.73 -41.62 3.02
N THR A 777 31.37 -42.17 1.85
CA THR A 777 30.92 -41.43 0.64
C THR A 777 30.55 -42.46 -0.49
N GLY A 778 30.20 -42.05 -1.73
CA GLY A 778 29.53 -42.86 -2.79
C GLY A 778 30.28 -43.71 -3.87
N ALA A 779 31.57 -43.56 -4.20
CA ALA A 779 32.44 -44.19 -5.24
C ALA A 779 32.34 -45.69 -5.61
N ASN A 780 32.61 -45.99 -6.89
CA ASN A 780 31.62 -46.70 -7.70
C ASN A 780 30.27 -45.93 -7.66
N ALA A 781 29.19 -46.40 -8.26
CA ALA A 781 27.88 -45.91 -7.85
C ALA A 781 27.45 -46.66 -6.56
N TYR A 782 28.34 -46.76 -5.53
CA TYR A 782 28.22 -47.55 -4.28
C TYR A 782 28.87 -47.03 -2.94
N GLN A 783 30.21 -46.80 -2.80
CA GLN A 783 30.89 -46.64 -1.46
C GLN A 783 32.33 -46.01 -1.29
N ALA A 784 32.75 -44.90 -1.93
CA ALA A 784 33.93 -44.06 -1.53
C ALA A 784 33.88 -42.58 -2.02
N ASP A 785 34.91 -41.72 -2.10
CA ASP A 785 34.81 -40.47 -2.92
C ASP A 785 35.78 -40.48 -4.10
N GLY A 786 35.38 -40.05 -5.29
CA GLY A 786 34.01 -39.83 -5.80
C GLY A 786 33.45 -41.06 -6.53
N ASP A 787 32.12 -41.13 -6.72
CA ASP A 787 31.41 -41.66 -7.90
C ASP A 787 31.76 -43.04 -8.60
N LEU A 788 30.84 -43.60 -9.41
CA LEU A 788 31.30 -44.53 -10.46
C LEU A 788 32.19 -43.69 -11.37
N ALA A 789 32.21 -42.36 -11.35
CA ALA A 789 33.33 -41.62 -11.89
C ALA A 789 34.76 -41.94 -11.28
N ILE A 790 34.97 -42.53 -10.09
CA ILE A 790 36.26 -43.21 -9.74
C ILE A 790 36.30 -44.70 -10.19
N ALA A 791 35.48 -45.05 -11.17
CA ALA A 791 35.40 -46.37 -11.82
C ALA A 791 34.97 -46.33 -13.33
N ILE A 792 33.75 -45.94 -13.69
CA ILE A 792 33.26 -45.28 -14.92
C ILE A 792 34.09 -44.08 -15.37
N GLU A 793 34.71 -43.32 -14.47
CA GLU A 793 35.68 -42.28 -14.83
C GLU A 793 37.10 -42.54 -14.35
N LYS A 794 37.35 -43.64 -13.65
CA LYS A 794 38.52 -44.49 -13.96
C LYS A 794 38.28 -45.41 -15.20
N LEU A 795 37.24 -45.17 -16.01
CA LEU A 795 36.96 -45.81 -17.32
C LEU A 795 36.85 -44.76 -18.44
N ILE A 796 36.45 -43.52 -18.10
CA ILE A 796 36.41 -42.33 -18.97
C ILE A 796 37.68 -41.48 -18.82
N GLU A 797 38.34 -41.39 -17.65
CA GLU A 797 39.81 -41.14 -17.60
C GLU A 797 40.60 -42.28 -18.29
N HIS A 798 39.94 -43.33 -18.80
CA HIS A 798 40.47 -44.39 -19.68
C HIS A 798 39.71 -44.57 -21.04
N ALA A 799 38.90 -43.58 -21.47
CA ALA A 799 38.36 -43.27 -22.83
C ALA A 799 37.55 -44.31 -23.69
N ARG A 800 36.22 -44.48 -23.52
CA ARG A 800 35.37 -45.39 -24.37
C ARG A 800 33.86 -45.01 -24.56
N PRO A 801 33.43 -44.36 -25.67
CA PRO A 801 32.06 -43.79 -25.82
C PRO A 801 30.95 -44.70 -26.38
N HIS A 802 30.88 -45.12 -27.66
CA HIS A 802 29.74 -45.95 -28.15
C HIS A 802 29.55 -47.27 -27.37
N ALA A 803 30.62 -47.75 -26.72
CA ALA A 803 30.58 -48.87 -25.79
C ALA A 803 29.82 -48.57 -24.49
N ALA A 804 29.77 -47.30 -24.07
CA ALA A 804 28.89 -46.84 -23.03
C ALA A 804 27.44 -46.69 -23.53
N ILE A 805 27.11 -46.01 -24.65
CA ILE A 805 25.74 -46.08 -25.23
C ILE A 805 25.25 -47.55 -25.30
N ASN A 806 26.10 -48.49 -25.72
CA ASN A 806 25.75 -49.92 -25.76
C ASN A 806 25.68 -50.61 -24.40
N CYS A 807 26.45 -50.17 -23.38
CA CYS A 807 26.13 -50.56 -22.01
C CYS A 807 24.70 -50.12 -21.67
N LEU A 808 24.22 -49.02 -22.26
CA LEU A 808 23.16 -48.22 -21.68
C LEU A 808 21.81 -48.43 -22.38
N ASP A 809 21.72 -48.53 -23.71
CA ASP A 809 20.54 -49.12 -24.35
C ASP A 809 20.34 -50.59 -23.96
N ARG A 810 21.43 -51.32 -23.70
CA ARG A 810 21.35 -52.67 -23.13
C ARG A 810 20.81 -52.64 -21.70
N MET A 811 21.33 -51.75 -20.85
CA MET A 811 20.79 -51.57 -19.50
C MET A 811 19.32 -51.09 -19.57
N ARG A 812 18.88 -50.37 -20.62
CA ARG A 812 17.48 -50.01 -20.87
C ARG A 812 16.62 -51.23 -21.23
N HIS A 813 16.97 -51.94 -22.30
CA HIS A 813 16.27 -53.16 -22.74
C HIS A 813 16.24 -54.25 -21.64
N ALA A 814 17.22 -54.25 -20.72
CA ALA A 814 17.32 -55.18 -19.58
C ALA A 814 16.85 -54.60 -18.23
N LYS A 815 16.43 -53.33 -18.15
CA LYS A 815 16.02 -52.60 -16.92
C LYS A 815 17.06 -52.56 -15.78
N GLN A 816 18.34 -52.44 -16.14
CA GLN A 816 19.46 -52.18 -15.23
C GLN A 816 19.69 -50.65 -15.14
N PRO A 817 20.11 -50.10 -13.98
CA PRO A 817 20.20 -48.65 -13.79
C PRO A 817 21.42 -48.08 -14.51
N ILE A 818 21.15 -47.45 -15.66
CA ILE A 818 22.09 -46.81 -16.56
C ILE A 818 22.93 -45.80 -15.80
N ASP A 819 24.26 -45.92 -15.87
CA ASP A 819 25.09 -44.77 -15.52
C ASP A 819 25.04 -43.82 -16.70
N VAL A 820 24.35 -42.72 -16.47
CA VAL A 820 23.94 -41.89 -17.58
C VAL A 820 25.01 -40.88 -17.97
N ASP A 821 25.90 -40.54 -17.05
CA ASP A 821 27.08 -39.76 -17.39
C ASP A 821 28.00 -40.53 -18.34
N GLN A 822 27.95 -41.86 -18.31
CA GLN A 822 28.49 -42.74 -19.34
C GLN A 822 27.67 -42.75 -20.65
N CYS A 823 26.35 -42.54 -20.60
CA CYS A 823 25.45 -42.60 -21.77
C CYS A 823 25.58 -41.35 -22.63
N ILE A 824 25.84 -40.22 -21.99
CA ILE A 824 25.82 -38.94 -22.66
C ILE A 824 27.22 -38.50 -23.06
N ARG A 825 28.24 -38.85 -22.27
CA ARG A 825 29.65 -39.01 -22.72
C ARG A 825 29.84 -40.16 -23.73
N ALA A 826 28.76 -40.57 -24.38
CA ALA A 826 28.72 -41.46 -25.51
C ALA A 826 27.81 -40.95 -26.64
N LEU A 827 26.60 -40.45 -26.36
CA LEU A 827 25.74 -39.76 -27.36
C LEU A 827 26.39 -38.50 -27.93
N LEU A 828 27.12 -37.75 -27.11
CA LEU A 828 27.82 -36.55 -27.54
C LEU A 828 29.10 -36.86 -28.31
N THR A 829 29.80 -37.93 -27.93
CA THR A 829 30.97 -38.40 -28.68
C THR A 829 30.56 -39.09 -29.98
N ALA A 830 29.33 -39.63 -30.07
CA ALA A 830 28.77 -40.20 -31.31
C ALA A 830 28.60 -39.16 -32.42
N LEU A 831 28.20 -37.91 -32.07
CA LEU A 831 28.09 -36.78 -33.01
C LEU A 831 29.40 -36.48 -33.77
N SER A 832 30.54 -36.92 -33.23
CA SER A 832 31.89 -36.70 -33.76
C SER A 832 32.72 -37.98 -33.86
N SER A 833 32.09 -39.15 -33.76
CA SER A 833 32.75 -40.46 -33.81
C SER A 833 33.08 -40.88 -35.24
N SER A 834 34.15 -41.66 -35.40
CA SER A 834 34.54 -42.28 -36.68
C SER A 834 34.21 -43.77 -36.76
N GLU A 835 33.41 -44.29 -35.82
CA GLU A 835 32.92 -45.67 -35.85
C GLU A 835 31.89 -45.89 -36.99
N PRO A 836 31.79 -47.09 -37.61
CA PRO A 836 30.95 -47.32 -38.79
C PRO A 836 29.44 -47.18 -38.51
N THR A 837 28.74 -46.41 -39.34
CA THR A 837 27.34 -45.96 -39.13
C THR A 837 26.25 -46.86 -39.71
N ASP A 838 26.57 -48.01 -40.31
CA ASP A 838 25.62 -48.91 -41.01
C ASP A 838 24.55 -49.58 -40.09
N ALA A 839 24.41 -49.13 -38.84
CA ALA A 839 23.48 -49.65 -37.83
C ALA A 839 22.84 -48.54 -36.96
N MET A 840 22.68 -47.33 -37.50
CA MET A 840 22.15 -46.17 -36.77
C MET A 840 20.74 -45.80 -37.27
N ASP A 841 19.70 -46.29 -36.59
CA ASP A 841 18.30 -45.91 -36.88
C ASP A 841 17.94 -44.62 -36.11
N GLY A 842 17.33 -43.66 -36.81
CA GLY A 842 16.87 -42.41 -36.20
C GLY A 842 15.75 -42.64 -35.16
N TYR A 843 15.06 -43.77 -35.26
CA TYR A 843 14.10 -44.23 -34.26
C TYR A 843 14.77 -44.57 -32.92
N ASP A 844 15.90 -45.27 -32.93
CA ASP A 844 16.58 -45.72 -31.71
C ASP A 844 17.20 -44.56 -30.93
N ILE A 845 17.68 -43.51 -31.62
CA ILE A 845 18.14 -42.27 -31.00
C ILE A 845 16.97 -41.54 -30.34
N ILE A 846 15.81 -41.45 -31.00
CA ILE A 846 14.61 -40.83 -30.42
C ILE A 846 14.12 -41.63 -29.21
N GLU A 847 14.17 -42.96 -29.25
CA GLU A 847 13.78 -43.82 -28.12
C GLU A 847 14.82 -43.82 -26.98
N LEU A 848 16.11 -43.59 -27.27
CA LEU A 848 17.13 -43.33 -26.26
C LEU A 848 17.03 -41.92 -25.66
N ILE A 849 16.74 -40.90 -26.46
CA ILE A 849 16.47 -39.55 -25.94
C ILE A 849 15.21 -39.58 -25.09
N LYS A 850 14.09 -40.18 -25.55
CA LYS A 850 12.90 -40.41 -24.73
C LYS A 850 13.19 -41.22 -23.47
N PHE A 851 14.14 -42.15 -23.54
CA PHE A 851 14.58 -42.89 -22.37
C PHE A 851 15.30 -42.00 -21.36
N LEU A 852 16.29 -41.20 -21.81
CA LEU A 852 16.98 -40.22 -20.97
C LEU A 852 16.04 -39.11 -20.47
N GLN A 853 14.96 -38.83 -21.20
CA GLN A 853 13.87 -37.96 -20.74
C GLN A 853 12.85 -38.67 -19.82
N SER A 854 13.02 -39.97 -19.55
CA SER A 854 12.13 -40.79 -18.71
C SER A 854 12.85 -41.45 -17.53
N ASP A 855 14.19 -41.46 -17.55
CA ASP A 855 15.05 -41.87 -16.47
C ASP A 855 15.56 -40.60 -15.76
N PRO A 856 15.18 -40.33 -14.51
CA PRO A 856 15.61 -39.12 -13.80
C PRO A 856 17.09 -39.16 -13.38
N LEU A 857 17.82 -40.26 -13.58
CA LEU A 857 19.23 -40.41 -13.17
C LEU A 857 20.25 -39.71 -14.10
N VAL A 858 19.75 -38.87 -15.02
CA VAL A 858 20.44 -38.39 -16.21
C VAL A 858 21.09 -37.02 -15.97
N PRO A 859 22.43 -36.83 -16.11
CA PRO A 859 23.05 -35.53 -15.98
C PRO A 859 22.49 -34.58 -17.04
N GLN A 860 21.76 -33.60 -16.54
CA GLN A 860 20.97 -32.71 -17.38
C GLN A 860 21.84 -31.90 -18.34
N GLU A 861 22.97 -31.35 -17.91
CA GLU A 861 23.85 -30.57 -18.80
C GLU A 861 24.32 -31.38 -20.03
N ASP A 862 24.39 -32.70 -19.89
CA ASP A 862 24.84 -33.59 -20.93
C ASP A 862 23.64 -34.00 -21.82
N LEU A 863 22.47 -34.37 -21.25
CA LEU A 863 21.23 -34.60 -22.03
C LEU A 863 20.83 -33.33 -22.79
N PHE A 864 21.08 -32.16 -22.22
CA PHE A 864 20.89 -30.85 -22.82
C PHE A 864 21.71 -30.69 -24.11
N LYS A 865 22.99 -31.07 -24.09
CA LYS A 865 23.85 -31.05 -25.29
C LYS A 865 23.30 -32.02 -26.36
N VAL A 866 22.68 -33.13 -25.96
CA VAL A 866 22.03 -34.09 -26.87
C VAL A 866 20.75 -33.50 -27.47
N GLU A 867 19.82 -33.01 -26.65
CA GLU A 867 18.58 -32.40 -27.13
C GLU A 867 18.86 -31.18 -28.02
N TRP A 868 19.83 -30.34 -27.65
CA TRP A 868 20.24 -29.16 -28.45
C TRP A 868 20.83 -29.56 -29.81
N ALA A 869 21.68 -30.60 -29.85
CA ALA A 869 22.25 -31.10 -31.09
C ALA A 869 21.22 -31.74 -32.04
N TYR A 870 20.12 -32.30 -31.49
CA TYR A 870 19.07 -32.96 -32.27
C TYR A 870 17.74 -32.16 -32.34
N LEU A 871 17.70 -30.91 -31.87
CA LEU A 871 16.49 -30.08 -31.76
C LEU A 871 15.61 -30.04 -33.03
N PRO A 872 16.15 -29.94 -34.27
CA PRO A 872 15.32 -29.97 -35.50
C PRO A 872 14.59 -31.30 -35.78
N LEU A 873 14.85 -32.35 -35.01
CA LEU A 873 14.16 -33.65 -35.08
C LEU A 873 13.12 -33.84 -33.96
N LEU A 874 13.14 -33.00 -32.92
CA LEU A 874 12.24 -33.04 -31.75
C LEU A 874 10.98 -32.19 -31.98
N ASP A 875 10.27 -32.53 -33.06
CA ASP A 875 9.06 -31.85 -33.54
C ASP A 875 7.78 -32.47 -32.91
N ARG A 876 6.94 -31.62 -32.31
CA ARG A 876 5.63 -31.98 -31.72
C ARG A 876 4.74 -32.76 -32.70
N HIS A 877 4.78 -32.47 -34.01
CA HIS A 877 4.04 -33.20 -35.04
C HIS A 877 4.54 -34.64 -35.27
N ARG A 878 5.72 -35.01 -34.73
CA ARG A 878 6.30 -36.36 -34.78
C ARG A 878 6.24 -37.11 -33.45
N GLY A 879 5.67 -36.52 -32.40
CA GLY A 879 5.52 -37.16 -31.09
C GLY A 879 6.81 -37.25 -30.27
N ALA A 880 7.75 -36.33 -30.48
CA ALA A 880 8.93 -36.13 -29.64
C ALA A 880 9.09 -34.62 -29.38
N VAL A 881 9.45 -34.23 -28.16
CA VAL A 881 9.62 -32.83 -27.74
C VAL A 881 10.90 -32.71 -26.92
N PRO A 882 11.55 -31.53 -26.89
CA PRO A 882 12.80 -31.32 -26.14
C PRO A 882 12.49 -31.08 -24.65
N LYS A 883 12.10 -32.15 -23.96
CA LYS A 883 11.60 -32.10 -22.58
C LYS A 883 12.59 -31.46 -21.62
N LEU A 884 13.89 -31.78 -21.74
CA LEU A 884 14.86 -31.18 -20.86
C LEU A 884 15.12 -29.72 -21.23
N LEU A 885 15.15 -29.31 -22.50
CA LEU A 885 15.34 -27.90 -22.84
C LEU A 885 14.17 -27.03 -22.38
N GLU A 886 12.91 -27.47 -22.57
CA GLU A 886 11.73 -26.78 -22.01
C GLU A 886 11.77 -26.77 -20.47
N SER A 887 12.10 -27.90 -19.85
CA SER A 887 12.24 -28.00 -18.38
C SER A 887 13.38 -27.13 -17.85
N ARG A 888 14.49 -27.01 -18.59
CA ARG A 888 15.67 -26.21 -18.23
C ARG A 888 15.41 -24.72 -18.43
N LEU A 889 14.66 -24.30 -19.46
CA LEU A 889 14.13 -22.93 -19.49
C LEU A 889 13.28 -22.64 -18.23
N ALA A 890 12.48 -23.61 -17.78
CA ALA A 890 11.62 -23.48 -16.60
C ALA A 890 12.32 -23.67 -15.22
N SER A 891 13.58 -24.10 -15.18
CA SER A 891 14.30 -24.45 -13.93
C SER A 891 15.71 -23.87 -13.79
N ASP A 892 16.36 -23.45 -14.89
CA ASP A 892 17.71 -22.88 -14.93
C ASP A 892 17.63 -21.41 -15.41
N PRO A 893 17.71 -20.43 -14.48
CA PRO A 893 17.63 -19.00 -14.78
C PRO A 893 18.76 -18.51 -15.70
N GLU A 894 19.96 -19.04 -15.51
CA GLU A 894 21.16 -18.75 -16.29
C GLU A 894 20.94 -19.16 -17.74
N PHE A 895 20.48 -20.38 -17.98
CA PHE A 895 20.19 -20.85 -19.34
C PHE A 895 19.11 -20.01 -20.04
N PHE A 896 18.02 -19.66 -19.35
CA PHE A 896 17.01 -18.75 -19.90
C PHE A 896 17.63 -17.39 -20.29
N CYS A 897 18.48 -16.81 -19.43
CA CYS A 897 19.18 -15.56 -19.70
C CYS A 897 20.15 -15.68 -20.90
N GLU A 898 20.83 -16.80 -21.08
CA GLU A 898 21.67 -17.07 -22.26
C GLU A 898 20.85 -17.12 -23.54
N VAL A 899 19.71 -17.83 -23.54
CA VAL A 899 18.81 -17.91 -24.71
C VAL A 899 18.27 -16.54 -25.11
N ILE A 900 17.88 -15.70 -24.15
CA ILE A 900 17.48 -14.31 -24.40
C ILE A 900 18.63 -13.50 -25.04
N GLN A 901 19.86 -13.65 -24.56
CA GLN A 901 21.05 -12.97 -25.09
C GLN A 901 21.45 -13.43 -26.50
N LEU A 902 21.11 -14.66 -26.90
CA LEU A 902 21.34 -15.17 -28.26
C LEU A 902 20.39 -14.57 -29.30
N ILE A 903 19.24 -14.04 -28.87
CA ILE A 903 18.17 -13.53 -29.74
C ILE A 903 18.13 -12.00 -29.73
N TYR A 904 18.25 -11.39 -28.55
CA TYR A 904 18.07 -9.95 -28.33
C TYR A 904 19.40 -9.23 -28.08
N ARG A 905 19.43 -7.94 -28.41
CA ARG A 905 20.59 -7.07 -28.15
C ARG A 905 20.45 -6.38 -26.79
N SER A 906 21.58 -6.15 -26.13
CA SER A 906 21.60 -5.43 -24.85
C SER A 906 21.25 -3.96 -25.04
N LYS A 907 20.43 -3.41 -24.14
CA LYS A 907 20.20 -1.96 -24.06
C LYS A 907 21.44 -1.16 -23.62
N LYS A 908 22.57 -1.82 -23.31
CA LYS A 908 23.84 -1.21 -22.89
C LYS A 908 24.88 -1.10 -24.01
N GLU A 909 24.56 -1.51 -25.25
CA GLU A 909 25.47 -1.40 -26.40
C GLU A 909 25.05 -0.29 -27.39
N ASP A 910 25.89 0.75 -27.52
CA ASP A 910 25.64 1.92 -28.40
C ASP A 910 26.02 1.72 -29.89
N GLN A 911 26.60 0.57 -30.27
CA GLN A 911 27.11 0.34 -31.63
C GLN A 911 26.44 -0.84 -32.34
N PRO A 912 26.18 -0.75 -33.66
CA PRO A 912 25.73 -1.90 -34.44
C PRO A 912 26.84 -2.96 -34.49
N SER A 913 26.56 -4.13 -33.92
CA SER A 913 27.45 -5.29 -33.99
C SER A 913 27.66 -5.78 -35.43
N ARG A 914 28.76 -6.52 -35.65
CA ARG A 914 29.10 -7.14 -36.95
C ARG A 914 27.93 -7.99 -37.47
N GLU A 915 27.81 -8.12 -38.78
CA GLU A 915 26.88 -9.10 -39.38
C GLU A 915 27.13 -10.50 -38.77
N PRO A 916 26.10 -11.17 -38.25
CA PRO A 916 26.24 -12.48 -37.62
C PRO A 916 26.65 -13.53 -38.65
N THR A 917 27.51 -14.47 -38.26
CA THR A 917 27.89 -15.59 -39.13
C THR A 917 26.70 -16.52 -39.38
N GLU A 918 26.76 -17.35 -40.41
CA GLU A 918 25.71 -18.35 -40.66
C GLU A 918 25.58 -19.34 -39.48
N GLU A 919 26.67 -19.64 -38.77
CA GLU A 919 26.64 -20.43 -37.53
C GLU A 919 25.89 -19.70 -36.42
N SER A 920 26.17 -18.39 -36.20
CA SER A 920 25.43 -17.57 -35.23
C SER A 920 23.94 -17.45 -35.58
N LYS A 921 23.59 -17.35 -36.87
CA LYS A 921 22.19 -17.32 -37.33
C LYS A 921 21.48 -18.65 -37.07
N ALA A 922 22.14 -19.78 -37.31
CA ALA A 922 21.58 -21.10 -37.03
C ALA A 922 21.33 -21.29 -35.52
N ILE A 923 22.27 -20.88 -34.67
CA ILE A 923 22.14 -20.89 -33.21
C ILE A 923 20.96 -20.01 -32.77
N ALA A 924 20.89 -18.76 -33.24
CA ALA A 924 19.80 -17.84 -32.90
C ALA A 924 18.43 -18.32 -33.40
N THR A 925 18.38 -19.03 -34.54
CA THR A 925 17.13 -19.62 -35.07
C THR A 925 16.64 -20.78 -34.20
N ASN A 926 17.55 -21.64 -33.72
CA ASN A 926 17.23 -22.71 -32.77
C ASN A 926 16.79 -22.14 -31.41
N ALA A 927 17.49 -21.11 -30.92
CA ALA A 927 17.13 -20.40 -29.68
C ALA A 927 15.74 -19.75 -29.77
N TRP A 928 15.44 -19.05 -30.88
CA TRP A 928 14.13 -18.44 -31.10
C TRP A 928 13.01 -19.47 -31.17
N ARG A 929 13.20 -20.58 -31.91
CA ARG A 929 12.21 -21.67 -31.94
C ARG A 929 11.96 -22.26 -30.55
N LEU A 930 13.01 -22.43 -29.76
CA LEU A 930 12.89 -22.96 -28.40
C LEU A 930 12.09 -22.03 -27.48
N LEU A 931 12.15 -20.70 -27.64
CA LEU A 931 11.28 -19.76 -26.89
C LEU A 931 9.86 -19.68 -27.47
N ASP A 932 9.70 -19.61 -28.79
CA ASP A 932 8.39 -19.45 -29.46
C ASP A 932 7.47 -20.67 -29.25
N GLU A 933 8.05 -21.87 -29.10
CA GLU A 933 7.33 -23.12 -28.79
C GLU A 933 7.26 -23.44 -27.28
N TRP A 934 7.74 -22.55 -26.40
CA TRP A 934 7.82 -22.79 -24.95
C TRP A 934 6.47 -22.58 -24.24
N GLU A 935 5.90 -23.66 -23.72
CA GLU A 935 4.62 -23.64 -23.00
C GLU A 935 4.74 -24.02 -21.52
N THR A 936 5.92 -24.45 -21.04
CA THR A 936 6.12 -24.98 -19.68
C THR A 936 6.46 -23.84 -18.70
N PRO A 937 5.54 -23.42 -17.79
CA PRO A 937 5.81 -22.28 -16.91
C PRO A 937 6.93 -22.59 -15.90
N PRO A 938 7.80 -21.62 -15.59
CA PRO A 938 8.84 -21.78 -14.57
C PRO A 938 8.23 -22.17 -13.22
N GLY A 939 8.91 -23.08 -12.50
CA GLY A 939 8.40 -23.70 -11.27
C GLY A 939 7.46 -24.90 -11.45
N THR A 940 7.11 -25.29 -12.70
CA THR A 940 6.44 -26.57 -12.96
C THR A 940 7.43 -27.73 -12.76
N GLN A 941 7.14 -28.63 -11.82
CA GLN A 941 7.96 -29.80 -11.52
C GLN A 941 7.63 -30.99 -12.45
N GLU A 942 8.51 -32.00 -12.49
CA GLU A 942 8.41 -33.18 -13.36
C GLU A 942 7.10 -33.99 -13.21
N GLY A 943 6.37 -33.82 -12.10
CA GLY A 943 5.04 -34.41 -11.89
C GLY A 943 3.86 -33.61 -12.46
N GLY A 944 4.11 -32.47 -13.12
CA GLY A 944 3.08 -31.50 -13.51
C GLY A 944 2.53 -30.66 -12.35
N THR A 945 3.12 -30.79 -11.16
CA THR A 945 2.79 -29.99 -9.97
C THR A 945 3.57 -28.68 -9.98
N PHE A 946 2.90 -27.56 -9.69
CA PHE A 946 3.54 -26.25 -9.62
C PHE A 946 4.17 -26.03 -8.24
N SER A 947 5.40 -25.51 -8.20
CA SER A 947 6.12 -25.16 -6.97
C SER A 947 6.38 -23.66 -6.90
N GLU A 948 5.74 -23.02 -5.93
CA GLU A 948 5.84 -21.58 -5.68
C GLU A 948 7.27 -21.14 -5.33
N GLU A 949 7.97 -21.93 -4.53
CA GLU A 949 9.35 -21.68 -4.09
C GLU A 949 10.30 -21.64 -5.30
N HIS A 950 10.29 -22.70 -6.12
CA HIS A 950 11.12 -22.79 -7.32
C HIS A 950 10.81 -21.68 -8.34
N PHE A 951 9.52 -21.36 -8.55
CA PHE A 951 9.13 -20.25 -9.42
C PHE A 951 9.69 -18.91 -8.95
N ASN A 952 9.57 -18.61 -7.65
CA ASN A 952 10.03 -17.34 -7.09
C ASN A 952 11.56 -17.21 -7.11
N GLU A 953 12.30 -18.26 -6.73
CA GLU A 953 13.76 -18.27 -6.80
C GLU A 953 14.25 -18.09 -8.25
N TRP A 954 13.65 -18.83 -9.19
CA TRP A 954 13.97 -18.74 -10.61
C TRP A 954 13.75 -17.31 -11.14
N LEU A 955 12.58 -16.72 -10.85
CA LEU A 955 12.22 -15.39 -11.34
C LEU A 955 13.16 -14.30 -10.79
N GLN A 956 13.52 -14.35 -9.50
CA GLN A 956 14.45 -13.37 -8.91
C GLN A 956 15.87 -13.52 -9.47
N ARG A 957 16.29 -14.75 -9.79
CA ARG A 957 17.60 -14.97 -10.42
C ARG A 957 17.62 -14.44 -11.86
N VAL A 958 16.58 -14.71 -12.67
CA VAL A 958 16.45 -14.13 -14.02
C VAL A 958 16.40 -12.60 -13.97
N LYS A 959 15.59 -11.99 -13.09
CA LYS A 959 15.55 -10.53 -12.91
C LYS A 959 16.95 -9.95 -12.68
N THR A 960 17.75 -10.59 -11.83
CA THR A 960 19.13 -10.18 -11.52
C THR A 960 20.02 -10.24 -12.76
N LEU A 961 20.11 -11.41 -13.40
CA LEU A 961 20.99 -11.66 -14.55
C LEU A 961 20.63 -10.79 -15.76
N CYS A 962 19.34 -10.62 -16.04
CA CYS A 962 18.87 -9.82 -17.16
C CYS A 962 19.00 -8.29 -16.89
N ALA A 963 18.96 -7.84 -15.63
CA ALA A 963 19.29 -6.46 -15.28
C ALA A 963 20.80 -6.17 -15.48
N GLU A 964 21.67 -7.11 -15.10
CA GLU A 964 23.12 -7.02 -15.32
C GLU A 964 23.48 -7.03 -16.80
N SER A 965 22.92 -7.95 -17.60
CA SER A 965 23.19 -8.04 -19.04
C SER A 965 22.47 -6.97 -19.89
N GLY A 966 21.42 -6.33 -19.37
CA GLY A 966 20.66 -5.28 -20.08
C GLY A 966 19.50 -5.79 -20.95
N HIS A 967 18.93 -6.94 -20.58
CA HIS A 967 17.83 -7.63 -21.29
C HIS A 967 16.56 -7.81 -20.44
N LEU A 968 16.46 -7.16 -19.26
CA LEU A 968 15.37 -7.35 -18.29
C LEU A 968 13.96 -7.23 -18.90
N GLU A 969 13.71 -6.17 -19.67
CA GLU A 969 12.40 -5.90 -20.30
C GLU A 969 11.96 -7.06 -21.22
N VAL A 970 12.83 -7.48 -22.14
CA VAL A 970 12.50 -8.58 -23.07
C VAL A 970 12.38 -9.92 -22.35
N ALA A 971 13.20 -10.17 -21.33
CA ALA A 971 13.08 -11.35 -20.47
C ALA A 971 11.72 -11.40 -19.75
N LEU A 972 11.29 -10.28 -19.16
CA LEU A 972 10.00 -10.19 -18.48
C LEU A 972 8.82 -10.36 -19.44
N ILE A 973 8.89 -9.82 -20.66
CA ILE A 973 7.86 -10.04 -21.69
C ILE A 973 7.70 -11.54 -22.00
N HIS A 974 8.79 -12.25 -22.30
CA HIS A 974 8.76 -13.69 -22.59
C HIS A 974 8.27 -14.53 -21.41
N ILE A 975 8.65 -14.16 -20.17
CA ILE A 975 8.10 -14.79 -18.97
C ILE A 975 6.59 -14.54 -18.88
N GLY A 976 6.13 -13.32 -19.16
CA GLY A 976 4.71 -12.98 -19.19
C GLY A 976 3.92 -13.85 -20.16
N GLU A 977 4.47 -14.07 -21.36
CA GLU A 977 3.84 -14.88 -22.40
C GLU A 977 3.68 -16.35 -21.99
N VAL A 978 4.70 -17.00 -21.43
CA VAL A 978 4.56 -18.40 -20.97
C VAL A 978 3.62 -18.54 -19.75
N LEU A 979 3.51 -17.51 -18.91
CA LEU A 979 2.68 -17.55 -17.70
C LEU A 979 1.17 -17.66 -17.98
N ILE A 980 0.71 -17.53 -19.23
CA ILE A 980 -0.68 -17.85 -19.61
C ILE A 980 -1.00 -19.34 -19.46
N HIS A 981 0.03 -20.20 -19.47
CA HIS A 981 -0.07 -21.65 -19.26
C HIS A 981 0.02 -22.05 -17.79
N ALA A 982 0.11 -21.09 -16.86
CA ALA A 982 0.11 -21.37 -15.43
C ALA A 982 -1.16 -22.13 -15.00
N PRO A 983 -1.05 -23.18 -14.17
CA PRO A 983 -2.20 -23.93 -13.71
C PRO A 983 -3.09 -23.08 -12.78
N SER A 984 -4.35 -23.46 -12.62
CA SER A 984 -5.24 -22.86 -11.63
C SER A 984 -4.78 -23.14 -10.20
N ASP A 985 -5.09 -22.23 -9.28
CA ASP A 985 -4.74 -22.36 -7.88
C ASP A 985 -5.58 -23.45 -7.19
N PRO A 986 -4.99 -24.26 -6.28
CA PRO A 986 -5.73 -25.28 -5.53
C PRO A 986 -6.91 -24.72 -4.71
N ASN A 987 -6.89 -23.43 -4.35
CA ASN A 987 -7.95 -22.77 -3.59
C ASN A 987 -9.10 -22.22 -4.46
N GLY A 988 -9.04 -22.42 -5.78
CA GLY A 988 -10.13 -22.12 -6.72
C GLY A 988 -9.96 -20.84 -7.54
N LEU A 989 -8.87 -20.09 -7.38
CA LEU A 989 -8.53 -19.01 -8.32
C LEU A 989 -8.11 -19.61 -9.67
N TRP A 990 -8.54 -19.03 -10.78
CA TRP A 990 -8.32 -19.59 -12.12
C TRP A 990 -6.84 -19.64 -12.56
N ILE A 991 -5.95 -18.97 -11.84
CA ILE A 991 -4.49 -18.92 -12.02
C ILE A 991 -3.79 -19.09 -10.65
N HIS A 992 -2.65 -19.76 -10.62
CA HIS A 992 -1.88 -20.03 -9.40
C HIS A 992 -1.52 -18.74 -8.64
N SER A 993 -1.68 -18.75 -7.32
CA SER A 993 -1.52 -17.57 -6.47
C SER A 993 -0.08 -17.01 -6.46
N ALA A 994 0.96 -17.85 -6.50
CA ALA A 994 2.34 -17.40 -6.74
C ALA A 994 2.52 -16.67 -8.08
N VAL A 995 1.93 -17.16 -9.18
CA VAL A 995 2.00 -16.49 -10.50
C VAL A 995 1.25 -15.16 -10.48
N ALA A 996 0.05 -15.14 -9.89
CA ALA A 996 -0.72 -13.91 -9.68
C ALA A 996 0.04 -12.90 -8.78
N THR A 997 0.80 -13.39 -7.80
CA THR A 997 1.67 -12.56 -6.94
C THR A 997 2.80 -11.93 -7.76
N ALA A 998 3.50 -12.71 -8.59
CA ALA A 998 4.54 -12.20 -9.47
C ALA A 998 4.02 -11.20 -10.52
N LEU A 999 2.83 -11.45 -11.09
CA LEU A 999 2.17 -10.51 -12.00
C LEU A 999 1.64 -9.26 -11.28
N ASN A 1000 1.32 -9.34 -9.98
CA ASN A 1000 0.92 -8.20 -9.15
C ASN A 1000 2.09 -7.40 -8.56
N ASP A 1001 3.32 -7.92 -8.65
CA ASP A 1001 4.55 -7.23 -8.25
C ASP A 1001 4.62 -5.84 -8.90
N ARG A 1002 5.13 -4.86 -8.16
CA ARG A 1002 5.19 -3.46 -8.60
C ARG A 1002 5.87 -3.38 -9.97
N ASP A 1003 7.05 -3.97 -10.08
CA ASP A 1003 7.95 -3.82 -11.23
C ASP A 1003 7.72 -4.86 -12.33
N ALA A 1004 6.61 -5.60 -12.27
CA ALA A 1004 6.19 -6.57 -13.28
C ALA A 1004 5.40 -5.97 -14.46
N GLU A 1005 5.59 -4.69 -14.82
CA GLU A 1005 4.82 -4.06 -15.91
C GLU A 1005 5.09 -4.71 -17.27
N ASP A 1006 6.36 -4.97 -17.59
CA ASP A 1006 6.76 -5.69 -18.81
C ASP A 1006 6.23 -7.13 -18.85
N MET A 1007 6.19 -7.80 -17.68
CA MET A 1007 5.65 -9.15 -17.55
C MET A 1007 4.13 -9.19 -17.69
N ARG A 1008 3.41 -8.18 -17.19
CA ARG A 1008 1.99 -8.00 -17.46
C ARG A 1008 1.72 -7.68 -18.94
N ASN A 1009 2.58 -6.90 -19.58
CA ASN A 1009 2.49 -6.64 -21.02
C ASN A 1009 2.72 -7.91 -21.87
N GLY A 1010 3.69 -8.75 -21.48
CA GLY A 1010 3.89 -10.09 -22.04
C GLY A 1010 2.66 -10.98 -21.87
N PHE A 1011 2.15 -11.10 -20.63
CA PHE A 1011 0.94 -11.89 -20.33
C PHE A 1011 -0.27 -11.44 -21.16
N ARG A 1012 -0.48 -10.13 -21.32
CA ARG A 1012 -1.53 -9.58 -22.19
C ARG A 1012 -1.33 -10.00 -23.66
N THR A 1013 -0.09 -9.95 -24.15
CA THR A 1013 0.26 -10.28 -25.54
C THR A 1013 0.08 -11.77 -25.82
N GLY A 1014 0.63 -12.64 -24.97
CA GLY A 1014 0.43 -14.09 -25.04
C GLY A 1014 -1.05 -14.48 -24.93
N THR A 1015 -1.80 -13.85 -24.03
CA THR A 1015 -3.25 -14.09 -23.88
C THR A 1015 -4.00 -13.76 -25.17
N PHE A 1016 -3.71 -12.63 -25.80
CA PHE A 1016 -4.34 -12.24 -27.07
C PHE A 1016 -3.94 -13.19 -28.21
N ASN A 1017 -2.65 -13.53 -28.33
CA ASN A 1017 -2.13 -14.43 -29.36
C ASN A 1017 -2.67 -15.86 -29.24
N SER A 1018 -2.93 -16.35 -28.01
CA SER A 1018 -3.46 -17.70 -27.75
C SER A 1018 -4.82 -17.97 -28.40
N ARG A 1019 -5.59 -16.92 -28.73
CA ARG A 1019 -6.86 -17.00 -29.47
C ARG A 1019 -6.68 -17.54 -30.90
N GLY A 1020 -5.52 -17.31 -31.51
CA GLY A 1020 -5.20 -17.72 -32.88
C GLY A 1020 -6.15 -17.17 -33.96
N VAL A 1021 -6.10 -17.79 -35.14
CA VAL A 1021 -6.96 -17.43 -36.28
C VAL A 1021 -8.40 -17.89 -36.03
N HIS A 1022 -9.29 -16.93 -35.82
CA HIS A 1022 -10.72 -17.15 -35.63
C HIS A 1022 -11.54 -16.53 -36.77
N ARG A 1023 -12.84 -16.83 -36.83
CA ARG A 1023 -13.77 -16.15 -37.74
C ARG A 1023 -14.39 -14.97 -37.00
N VAL A 1024 -14.36 -13.79 -37.62
CA VAL A 1024 -15.03 -12.58 -37.13
C VAL A 1024 -16.54 -12.78 -37.26
N ASP A 1025 -17.29 -12.51 -36.18
CA ASP A 1025 -18.75 -12.46 -36.18
C ASP A 1025 -19.20 -11.00 -36.35
N PRO A 1026 -19.99 -10.65 -37.39
CA PRO A 1026 -20.46 -9.27 -37.63
C PRO A 1026 -21.18 -8.59 -36.46
N THR A 1027 -21.64 -9.35 -35.46
CA THR A 1027 -22.31 -8.83 -34.26
C THR A 1027 -21.34 -8.42 -33.14
N GLY A 1028 -20.06 -8.79 -33.23
CA GLY A 1028 -19.05 -8.61 -32.17
C GLY A 1028 -19.38 -9.35 -30.87
N ASN A 1029 -20.26 -10.37 -30.92
CA ASN A 1029 -20.67 -11.11 -29.73
C ASN A 1029 -19.54 -11.95 -29.10
N PRO A 1030 -18.69 -12.69 -29.84
CA PRO A 1030 -17.57 -13.43 -29.27
C PRO A 1030 -16.60 -12.53 -28.50
N GLU A 1031 -16.35 -11.33 -28.99
CA GLU A 1031 -15.50 -10.32 -28.35
C GLU A 1031 -16.14 -9.80 -27.06
N LYS A 1032 -17.46 -9.52 -27.05
CA LYS A 1032 -18.20 -9.12 -25.83
C LYS A 1032 -18.19 -10.22 -24.77
N GLU A 1033 -18.32 -11.48 -25.18
CA GLU A 1033 -18.23 -12.64 -24.28
C GLU A 1033 -16.82 -12.80 -23.69
N LEU A 1034 -15.76 -12.54 -24.48
CA LEU A 1034 -14.40 -12.50 -23.96
C LEU A 1034 -14.18 -11.31 -23.02
N ALA A 1035 -14.67 -10.12 -23.36
CA ALA A 1035 -14.58 -8.95 -22.50
C ALA A 1035 -15.20 -9.22 -21.11
N GLU A 1036 -16.40 -9.80 -21.07
CA GLU A 1036 -17.07 -10.14 -19.81
C GLU A 1036 -16.32 -11.22 -19.02
N GLN A 1037 -15.77 -12.24 -19.69
CA GLN A 1037 -14.90 -13.23 -19.05
C GLN A 1037 -13.66 -12.59 -18.42
N PHE A 1038 -13.02 -11.63 -19.10
CA PHE A 1038 -11.85 -10.93 -18.56
C PHE A 1038 -12.20 -9.95 -17.43
N ARG A 1039 -13.39 -9.31 -17.46
CA ARG A 1039 -13.91 -8.55 -16.29
C ARG A 1039 -14.12 -9.45 -15.08
N SER A 1040 -14.79 -10.59 -15.25
CA SER A 1040 -14.98 -11.57 -14.15
C SER A 1040 -13.63 -12.03 -13.58
N LYS A 1041 -12.68 -12.39 -14.45
CA LYS A 1041 -11.32 -12.78 -14.04
C LYS A 1041 -10.58 -11.65 -13.32
N ALA A 1042 -10.78 -10.40 -13.71
CA ALA A 1042 -10.20 -9.23 -13.06
C ALA A 1042 -10.76 -9.04 -11.64
N GLU A 1043 -12.07 -9.17 -11.47
CA GLU A 1043 -12.72 -9.14 -10.15
C GLU A 1043 -12.22 -10.28 -9.25
N ASP A 1044 -12.13 -11.52 -9.78
CA ASP A 1044 -11.63 -12.67 -9.03
C ASP A 1044 -10.20 -12.44 -8.49
N VAL A 1045 -9.28 -11.95 -9.34
CA VAL A 1045 -7.89 -11.71 -8.90
C VAL A 1045 -7.77 -10.48 -8.00
N GLU A 1046 -8.56 -9.42 -8.22
CA GLU A 1046 -8.57 -8.26 -7.31
C GLU A 1046 -9.10 -8.62 -5.93
N ASN A 1047 -10.17 -9.43 -5.86
CA ASN A 1047 -10.74 -9.92 -4.61
C ASN A 1047 -9.80 -10.90 -3.89
N ALA A 1048 -8.90 -11.57 -4.61
CA ALA A 1048 -7.77 -12.31 -4.05
C ALA A 1048 -6.55 -11.43 -3.68
N GLY A 1049 -6.64 -10.11 -3.85
CA GLY A 1049 -5.60 -9.13 -3.48
C GLY A 1049 -4.55 -8.86 -4.55
N PHE A 1050 -4.83 -9.14 -5.83
CA PHE A 1050 -3.91 -8.94 -6.96
C PHE A 1050 -4.33 -7.74 -7.85
N GLN A 1051 -4.47 -6.57 -7.23
CA GLN A 1051 -5.01 -5.35 -7.85
C GLN A 1051 -4.28 -4.88 -9.13
N ARG A 1052 -2.94 -4.99 -9.22
CA ARG A 1052 -2.18 -4.56 -10.42
C ARG A 1052 -2.40 -5.51 -11.59
N PHE A 1053 -2.56 -6.80 -11.29
CA PHE A 1053 -2.88 -7.80 -12.32
C PHE A 1053 -4.34 -7.66 -12.79
N ALA A 1054 -5.27 -7.32 -11.89
CA ALA A 1054 -6.65 -7.00 -12.25
C ALA A 1054 -6.75 -5.87 -13.29
N VAL A 1055 -5.91 -4.84 -13.20
CA VAL A 1055 -5.85 -3.76 -14.21
C VAL A 1055 -5.54 -4.32 -15.61
N THR A 1056 -4.54 -5.20 -15.74
CA THR A 1056 -4.19 -5.80 -17.04
C THR A 1056 -5.31 -6.66 -17.65
N LEU A 1057 -6.13 -7.29 -16.80
CA LEU A 1057 -7.30 -8.05 -17.23
C LEU A 1057 -8.47 -7.13 -17.63
N ARG A 1058 -8.63 -5.98 -16.96
CA ARG A 1058 -9.57 -4.92 -17.38
C ARG A 1058 -9.12 -4.29 -18.71
N ASP A 1059 -7.83 -3.98 -18.89
CA ASP A 1059 -7.27 -3.51 -20.16
C ASP A 1059 -7.52 -4.50 -21.32
N LEU A 1060 -7.47 -5.81 -21.04
CA LEU A 1060 -7.83 -6.87 -21.99
C LEU A 1060 -9.33 -6.80 -22.35
N ALA A 1061 -10.20 -6.69 -21.35
CA ALA A 1061 -11.64 -6.56 -21.56
C ALA A 1061 -11.98 -5.32 -22.41
N ASP A 1062 -11.45 -4.15 -22.04
CA ASP A 1062 -11.61 -2.90 -22.78
C ASP A 1062 -11.01 -2.98 -24.20
N GLY A 1063 -9.99 -3.82 -24.40
CA GLY A 1063 -9.47 -4.19 -25.72
C GLY A 1063 -10.50 -4.94 -26.57
N TYR A 1064 -11.11 -5.98 -26.02
CA TYR A 1064 -12.15 -6.76 -26.69
C TYR A 1064 -13.44 -5.95 -26.92
N ASP A 1065 -13.85 -5.05 -26.02
CA ASP A 1065 -15.00 -4.17 -26.26
C ASP A 1065 -14.78 -3.26 -27.48
N ARG A 1066 -13.59 -2.66 -27.59
CA ARG A 1066 -13.23 -1.80 -28.74
C ARG A 1066 -13.20 -2.60 -30.03
N GLU A 1067 -12.68 -3.83 -30.00
CA GLU A 1067 -12.73 -4.75 -31.14
C GLU A 1067 -14.18 -5.12 -31.52
N ALA A 1068 -15.02 -5.46 -30.55
CA ALA A 1068 -16.44 -5.74 -30.77
C ALA A 1068 -17.19 -4.57 -31.42
N GLN A 1069 -16.95 -3.36 -30.93
CA GLN A 1069 -17.50 -2.12 -31.50
C GLN A 1069 -17.00 -1.88 -32.92
N ARG A 1070 -15.69 -2.00 -33.16
CA ARG A 1070 -15.08 -1.82 -34.48
C ARG A 1070 -15.70 -2.77 -35.50
N ILE A 1071 -15.79 -4.06 -35.16
CA ILE A 1071 -16.40 -5.10 -36.01
C ILE A 1071 -17.84 -4.73 -36.38
N VAL A 1072 -18.64 -4.27 -35.42
CA VAL A 1072 -20.04 -3.86 -35.66
C VAL A 1072 -20.14 -2.65 -36.58
N VAL A 1073 -19.24 -1.66 -36.45
CA VAL A 1073 -19.22 -0.46 -37.31
C VAL A 1073 -18.77 -0.82 -38.72
N GLU A 1074 -17.65 -1.55 -38.87
CA GLU A 1074 -17.12 -1.98 -40.17
C GLU A 1074 -18.16 -2.79 -40.96
N HIS A 1075 -18.88 -3.72 -40.30
CA HIS A 1075 -19.95 -4.48 -40.96
C HIS A 1075 -21.24 -3.68 -41.20
N GLN A 1076 -21.48 -2.56 -40.50
CA GLN A 1076 -22.58 -1.67 -40.85
C GLN A 1076 -22.23 -0.88 -42.13
N GLU A 1077 -21.01 -0.34 -42.22
CA GLU A 1077 -20.52 0.38 -43.40
C GLU A 1077 -20.41 -0.52 -44.65
N GLU A 1078 -20.10 -1.82 -44.52
CA GLU A 1078 -20.10 -2.77 -45.65
C GLU A 1078 -21.51 -3.16 -46.16
N ASN A 1079 -22.58 -2.88 -45.39
CA ASN A 1079 -23.96 -3.22 -45.75
C ASN A 1079 -24.79 -2.01 -46.26
N GLU A 1080 -24.23 -0.78 -46.24
CA GLU A 1080 -24.84 0.45 -46.79
C GLU A 1080 -24.38 0.78 -48.24
#